data_AF-A0A2E8JV70-F1
#
_entry.id   AF-A0A2E8JV70-F1
#
_cell.length_a   1.000
_cell.length_b   1.000
_cell.length_c   1.000
_cell.angle_alpha   90.00
_cell.angle_beta   90.00
_cell.angle_gamma   90.00
#
_symmetry.space_group_name_H-M   'P 1'
#
loop_
_entity.id
_entity.type
_entity.pdbx_description
1 polymer ?
#
loop_
_entity_poly.entity_id
_entity_poly.type
_entity_poly.pdbx_seq_one_letter_code
_entity_poly.pdbx_strand_id
1 'polypeptide(L)'
;MKERFKVPIGTTMLTRSQERLLRHLGTFPEDMEQAWDVPRALSLPGLAEVMGVVRSGLNQPLTNLESDGMISVRVAHVIGGGSRRRQVYHLTEKGRLWLIEHPLATEHSDEKNTSKTEATEFALIGRMETLLELESLQEDQKTIMLSGLSGIGKTSVAQALIHRAIGNGTSVHSAVVNEFSDLRDIVNQWLPEIDPLPYDVKALTALLAPSSSKRLFVLDDVHLVSPRHAPDITSMLKELDSDVTMTLLLVGRSPLPFDFECESYQLPALKSKDAAELLGDHMDFDQRISIAKSLGGHPMALQLYSEGTLLPEAGEDIQKFVEQTILQNLDQDALAALDQYVLFPRPLAVSSLPHQDHIGELDLHALLRWEHETTKLEIQHFVRNVRRTMFATSELDALHKKALSHWMTSEDTPDTQILRLYHQLALDDSDFIERIEKQVDHLVPVQGAAIAVILNRALDQKPEDERLHYWAGKVALHRHEIKQAESHIASINDQSLRSDLEYQKALLEGNEAASERLLDQVIAGASDIVAARTLLSAAVSRLEDRLFDESTEQISSDLHEIVNAITLPKQQEYRSAMMVSLSMIQHALALFDESPKRAKEIRGALASISSEQDPFVQLLQLKAMFHFHASDSLEAVMKEAEYVIECQTTNFHKSALRMTYAEFLWSHDLEEAKSVFEHVIRPDRLLTPGVAQQRYAGRWWYLYSKTSPEHALMALREASRCYRSAGCHSASRTIVKRMHRLL
;
A
#
# COMPACT_ATOMS: atom_id res chain seq x y z
N MET A 1 -8.76 -26.73 -73.80
CA MET A 1 -7.75 -26.23 -72.83
C MET A 1 -8.18 -24.88 -72.29
N LYS A 2 -8.61 -24.86 -71.02
CA LYS A 2 -8.44 -23.77 -70.04
C LYS A 2 -9.04 -24.32 -68.74
N GLU A 3 -8.18 -25.03 -68.01
CA GLU A 3 -8.47 -25.64 -66.72
C GLU A 3 -8.85 -24.54 -65.72
N ARG A 4 -10.02 -24.71 -65.08
CA ARG A 4 -10.40 -23.94 -63.90
C ARG A 4 -9.70 -24.57 -62.71
N PHE A 5 -8.65 -23.94 -62.23
CA PHE A 5 -8.15 -24.21 -60.87
C PHE A 5 -9.16 -23.66 -59.88
N LYS A 6 -9.93 -24.57 -59.25
CA LYS A 6 -10.57 -24.28 -57.97
C LYS A 6 -9.46 -24.26 -56.91
N VAL A 7 -9.08 -23.08 -56.45
CA VAL A 7 -8.37 -22.94 -55.18
C VAL A 7 -9.42 -23.15 -54.08
N PRO A 8 -9.27 -24.16 -53.21
CA PRO A 8 -10.14 -24.27 -52.05
C PRO A 8 -9.73 -23.16 -51.08
N ILE A 9 -10.57 -22.13 -50.94
CA ILE A 9 -10.52 -21.29 -49.74
C ILE A 9 -11.10 -22.17 -48.64
N GLY A 10 -10.22 -22.95 -48.00
CA GLY A 10 -10.56 -23.64 -46.77
C GLY A 10 -10.80 -22.57 -45.71
N THR A 11 -12.05 -22.33 -45.36
CA THR A 11 -12.39 -21.73 -44.08
C THR A 11 -11.90 -22.70 -43.02
N THR A 12 -10.71 -22.46 -42.48
CA THR A 12 -10.23 -23.14 -41.27
C THR A 12 -11.22 -22.81 -40.16
N MET A 13 -12.13 -23.75 -39.88
CA MET A 13 -13.04 -23.66 -38.74
C MET A 13 -12.18 -23.72 -37.48
N LEU A 14 -11.92 -22.56 -36.88
CA LEU A 14 -11.22 -22.47 -35.61
C LEU A 14 -12.10 -23.08 -34.52
N THR A 15 -11.47 -23.79 -33.59
CA THR A 15 -12.13 -24.18 -32.34
C THR A 15 -12.38 -22.96 -31.47
N ARG A 16 -13.33 -23.07 -30.52
CA ARG A 16 -13.64 -21.98 -29.59
C ARG A 16 -12.42 -21.53 -28.78
N SER A 17 -11.53 -22.45 -28.41
CA SER A 17 -10.29 -22.14 -27.68
C SER A 17 -9.31 -21.35 -28.54
N GLN A 18 -9.14 -21.72 -29.81
CA GLN A 18 -8.30 -21.00 -30.77
C GLN A 18 -8.84 -19.60 -31.07
N GLU A 19 -10.16 -19.45 -31.26
CA GLU A 19 -10.78 -18.15 -31.43
C GLU A 19 -10.55 -17.24 -30.22
N ARG A 20 -10.77 -17.75 -29.00
CA ARG A 20 -10.52 -16.97 -27.77
C ARG A 20 -9.07 -16.53 -27.65
N LEU A 21 -8.11 -17.41 -27.98
CA LEU A 21 -6.69 -17.07 -28.02
C LEU A 21 -6.41 -15.93 -29.01
N LEU A 22 -6.92 -16.03 -30.25
CA LEU A 22 -6.74 -14.97 -31.24
C LEU A 22 -7.33 -13.64 -30.79
N ARG A 23 -8.53 -13.65 -30.20
CA ARG A 23 -9.18 -12.44 -29.69
C ARG A 23 -8.37 -11.81 -28.55
N HIS A 24 -7.85 -12.61 -27.63
CA HIS A 24 -6.98 -12.10 -26.57
C HIS A 24 -5.68 -11.53 -27.12
N LEU A 25 -4.99 -12.23 -28.03
CA LEU A 25 -3.79 -11.71 -28.67
C LEU A 25 -4.07 -10.44 -29.50
N GLY A 26 -5.31 -10.28 -29.98
CA GLY A 26 -5.78 -9.11 -30.70
C GLY A 26 -5.91 -7.83 -29.88
N THR A 27 -5.91 -7.92 -28.55
CA THR A 27 -5.91 -6.72 -27.68
C THR A 27 -4.54 -6.05 -27.64
N PHE A 28 -3.48 -6.70 -28.14
CA PHE A 28 -2.13 -6.16 -28.15
C PHE A 28 -1.79 -5.45 -29.47
N PRO A 29 -1.15 -4.26 -29.40
CA PRO A 29 -0.77 -3.50 -30.59
C PRO A 29 0.33 -4.20 -31.39
N GLU A 30 0.43 -3.89 -32.68
CA GLU A 30 1.42 -4.47 -33.60
C GLU A 30 2.87 -4.14 -33.19
N ASP A 31 3.11 -2.96 -32.60
CA ASP A 31 4.44 -2.56 -32.12
C ASP A 31 5.05 -3.54 -31.09
N MET A 32 4.21 -4.31 -30.37
CA MET A 32 4.67 -5.33 -29.41
C MET A 32 5.36 -6.52 -30.09
N GLU A 33 5.16 -6.72 -31.39
CA GLU A 33 5.79 -7.81 -32.16
C GLU A 33 7.31 -7.63 -32.28
N GLN A 34 7.79 -6.39 -32.28
CA GLN A 34 9.22 -6.06 -32.35
C GLN A 34 9.80 -5.55 -31.03
N ALA A 35 8.97 -5.36 -30.00
CA ALA A 35 9.40 -4.87 -28.71
C ALA A 35 10.44 -5.80 -28.06
N TRP A 36 11.41 -5.20 -27.36
CA TRP A 36 12.41 -5.95 -26.58
C TRP A 36 11.77 -6.64 -25.38
N ASP A 37 11.00 -5.86 -24.62
CA ASP A 37 10.24 -6.28 -23.45
C ASP A 37 8.76 -6.40 -23.80
N VAL A 38 8.13 -7.49 -23.35
CA VAL A 38 6.71 -7.76 -23.58
C VAL A 38 6.00 -8.18 -22.29
N PRO A 39 4.69 -7.92 -22.16
CA PRO A 39 3.94 -8.32 -20.98
C PRO A 39 3.84 -9.84 -20.85
N ARG A 40 3.76 -10.33 -19.59
CA ARG A 40 3.57 -11.76 -19.28
C ARG A 40 2.33 -12.36 -19.94
N ALA A 41 1.30 -11.56 -20.20
CA ALA A 41 0.08 -11.98 -20.90
C ALA A 41 0.33 -12.59 -22.29
N LEU A 42 1.45 -12.26 -22.94
CA LEU A 42 1.85 -12.85 -24.24
C LEU A 42 2.64 -14.16 -24.11
N SER A 43 2.96 -14.59 -22.90
CA SER A 43 3.69 -15.85 -22.63
C SER A 43 2.73 -17.00 -22.33
N LEU A 44 3.19 -18.25 -22.49
CA LEU A 44 2.37 -19.44 -22.22
C LEU A 44 1.70 -19.44 -20.82
N PRO A 45 2.40 -19.10 -19.72
CA PRO A 45 1.75 -18.95 -18.41
C PRO A 45 0.65 -17.89 -18.37
N GLY A 46 0.86 -16.74 -19.01
CA GLY A 46 -0.15 -15.68 -19.07
C GLY A 46 -1.37 -16.07 -19.90
N LEU A 47 -1.15 -16.69 -21.06
CA LEU A 47 -2.23 -17.18 -21.91
C LEU A 47 -3.07 -18.25 -21.20
N ALA A 48 -2.43 -19.19 -20.48
CA ALA A 48 -3.13 -20.24 -19.74
C ALA A 48 -4.04 -19.66 -18.65
N GLU A 49 -3.55 -18.65 -17.92
CA GLU A 49 -4.28 -17.94 -16.89
C GLU A 49 -5.53 -17.24 -17.45
N VAL A 50 -5.39 -16.49 -18.55
CA VAL A 50 -6.53 -15.79 -19.19
C VAL A 50 -7.53 -16.77 -19.80
N MET A 51 -7.06 -17.88 -20.37
CA MET A 51 -7.93 -18.89 -20.97
C MET A 51 -8.67 -19.74 -19.93
N GLY A 52 -8.20 -19.74 -18.67
CA GLY A 52 -8.76 -20.53 -17.58
C GLY A 52 -8.47 -22.02 -17.69
N VAL A 53 -7.34 -22.39 -18.30
CA VAL A 53 -6.94 -23.79 -18.55
C VAL A 53 -5.50 -24.05 -18.10
N VAL A 54 -5.11 -25.32 -18.02
CA VAL A 54 -3.73 -25.71 -17.76
C VAL A 54 -2.83 -25.39 -18.97
N ARG A 55 -1.53 -25.15 -18.73
CA ARG A 55 -0.59 -24.75 -19.80
C ARG A 55 -0.47 -25.79 -20.91
N SER A 56 -0.43 -27.08 -20.56
CA SER A 56 -0.37 -28.16 -21.56
C SER A 56 -1.58 -28.16 -22.50
N GLY A 57 -2.75 -27.72 -21.99
CA GLY A 57 -3.97 -27.56 -22.76
C GLY A 57 -3.89 -26.54 -23.88
N LEU A 58 -2.91 -25.64 -23.86
CA LEU A 58 -2.68 -24.63 -24.91
C LEU A 58 -1.65 -25.05 -25.96
N ASN A 59 -0.84 -26.09 -25.73
CA ASN A 59 0.21 -26.50 -26.68
C ASN A 59 -0.35 -26.82 -28.07
N GLN A 60 -1.39 -27.66 -28.14
CA GLN A 60 -2.00 -28.04 -29.42
C GLN A 60 -2.75 -26.86 -30.09
N PRO A 61 -3.61 -26.09 -29.40
CA PRO A 61 -4.23 -24.89 -29.98
C PRO A 61 -3.23 -23.90 -30.56
N LEU A 62 -2.14 -23.60 -29.84
CA LEU A 62 -1.10 -22.67 -30.28
C LEU A 62 -0.34 -23.22 -31.48
N THR A 63 0.05 -24.51 -31.46
CA THR A 63 0.73 -25.17 -32.60
C THR A 63 -0.14 -25.14 -33.87
N ASN A 64 -1.43 -25.41 -33.73
CA ASN A 64 -2.36 -25.35 -34.86
C ASN A 64 -2.47 -23.93 -35.42
N LEU A 65 -2.66 -22.92 -34.56
CA LEU A 65 -2.73 -21.51 -34.98
C LEU A 65 -1.44 -21.03 -35.65
N GLU A 66 -0.28 -21.49 -35.17
CA GLU A 66 1.02 -21.21 -35.77
C GLU A 66 1.14 -21.88 -37.15
N SER A 67 0.75 -23.15 -37.27
CA SER A 67 0.76 -23.88 -38.55
C SER A 67 -0.19 -23.29 -39.59
N ASP A 68 -1.31 -22.72 -39.14
CA ASP A 68 -2.27 -22.00 -39.97
C ASP A 68 -1.79 -20.58 -40.30
N GLY A 69 -0.65 -20.14 -39.77
CA GLY A 69 -0.07 -18.82 -39.98
C GLY A 69 -0.88 -17.67 -39.35
N MET A 70 -1.72 -17.97 -38.36
CA MET A 70 -2.56 -16.99 -37.66
C MET A 70 -1.81 -16.29 -36.52
N ILE A 71 -0.82 -16.97 -35.95
CA ILE A 71 0.08 -16.43 -34.93
C ILE A 71 1.54 -16.67 -35.33
N SER A 72 2.45 -15.89 -34.73
CA SER A 72 3.89 -16.10 -34.79
C SER A 72 4.45 -16.26 -33.38
N VAL A 73 5.50 -17.09 -33.27
CA VAL A 73 6.20 -17.34 -32.01
C VAL A 73 7.60 -16.77 -32.09
N ARG A 74 8.01 -16.04 -31.06
CA ARG A 74 9.39 -15.58 -30.90
C ARG A 74 9.83 -15.70 -29.45
N VAL A 75 11.13 -15.57 -29.24
CA VAL A 75 11.70 -15.46 -27.89
C VAL A 75 11.85 -13.98 -27.55
N ALA A 76 11.38 -13.53 -26.38
CA ALA A 76 11.44 -12.13 -25.94
C ALA A 76 11.68 -12.03 -24.43
N HIS A 77 12.11 -10.86 -23.93
CA HIS A 77 12.18 -10.64 -22.50
C HIS A 77 10.75 -10.34 -21.99
N VAL A 78 10.34 -11.06 -20.94
CA VAL A 78 9.02 -10.87 -20.34
C VAL A 78 9.17 -9.94 -19.15
N ILE A 79 8.39 -8.87 -19.11
CA ILE A 79 8.41 -7.90 -18.01
C ILE A 79 8.10 -8.64 -16.69
N GLY A 80 8.99 -8.52 -15.72
CA GLY A 80 8.91 -9.25 -14.45
C GLY A 80 9.25 -10.75 -14.55
N GLY A 81 9.48 -11.32 -15.73
CA GLY A 81 9.71 -12.75 -15.95
C GLY A 81 11.09 -13.27 -15.51
N GLY A 82 11.87 -12.48 -14.76
CA GLY A 82 13.28 -12.76 -14.47
C GLY A 82 14.20 -12.41 -15.64
N SER A 83 15.46 -12.83 -15.57
CA SER A 83 16.48 -12.48 -16.56
C SER A 83 16.40 -13.29 -17.88
N ARG A 84 15.75 -14.46 -17.85
CA ARG A 84 15.69 -15.38 -19.00
C ARG A 84 14.57 -14.98 -19.97
N ARG A 85 14.89 -14.92 -21.26
CA ARG A 85 13.91 -14.73 -22.34
C ARG A 85 13.02 -15.96 -22.50
N ARG A 86 11.76 -15.75 -22.90
CA ARG A 86 10.73 -16.78 -23.02
C ARG A 86 10.04 -16.74 -24.37
N GLN A 87 9.39 -17.85 -24.75
CA GLN A 87 8.50 -17.88 -25.89
C GLN A 87 7.28 -16.99 -25.64
N VAL A 88 6.97 -16.16 -26.61
CA VAL A 88 5.81 -15.27 -26.65
C VAL A 88 5.11 -15.38 -27.99
N TYR A 89 3.80 -15.18 -27.96
CA TYR A 89 2.90 -15.42 -29.08
C TYR A 89 2.31 -14.09 -29.54
N HIS A 90 2.34 -13.83 -30.83
CA HIS A 90 1.78 -12.61 -31.42
C HIS A 90 0.84 -12.97 -32.57
N LEU A 91 -0.16 -12.13 -32.85
CA LEU A 91 -0.92 -12.25 -34.08
C LEU A 91 -0.04 -11.98 -35.30
N THR A 92 -0.33 -12.65 -36.41
CA THR A 92 0.15 -12.23 -37.73
C THR A 92 -0.85 -11.29 -38.38
N GLU A 93 -0.47 -10.67 -39.51
CA GLU A 93 -1.41 -9.94 -40.37
C GLU A 93 -2.65 -10.78 -40.72
N LYS A 94 -2.46 -12.08 -41.01
CA LYS A 94 -3.56 -13.02 -41.28
C LYS A 94 -4.48 -13.20 -40.07
N GLY A 95 -3.91 -13.34 -38.87
CA GLY A 95 -4.69 -13.43 -37.62
C GLY A 95 -5.50 -12.16 -37.35
N ARG A 96 -4.92 -10.97 -37.59
CA ARG A 96 -5.61 -9.69 -37.45
C ARG A 96 -6.74 -9.52 -38.49
N LEU A 97 -6.48 -9.89 -39.74
CA LEU A 97 -7.51 -9.89 -40.79
C LEU A 97 -8.69 -10.79 -40.42
N TRP A 98 -8.41 -11.97 -39.87
CA TRP A 98 -9.47 -12.86 -39.40
C TRP A 98 -10.36 -12.22 -38.33
N LEU A 99 -9.79 -11.48 -37.38
CA LEU A 99 -10.56 -10.75 -36.35
C LEU A 99 -11.43 -9.64 -36.94
N ILE A 100 -10.94 -8.95 -37.98
CA ILE A 100 -11.69 -7.91 -38.70
C ILE A 100 -12.86 -8.53 -39.48
N GLU A 101 -12.65 -9.69 -40.10
CA GLU A 101 -13.68 -10.42 -40.84
C GLU A 101 -14.72 -11.09 -39.92
N HIS A 102 -14.37 -11.33 -38.65
CA HIS A 102 -15.22 -11.98 -37.64
C HIS A 102 -15.37 -11.11 -36.38
N PRO A 103 -16.00 -9.92 -36.49
CA PRO A 103 -16.21 -9.04 -35.35
C PRO A 103 -17.10 -9.72 -34.29
N LEU A 104 -16.88 -9.40 -33.01
CA LEU A 104 -17.78 -9.80 -31.93
C LEU A 104 -19.16 -9.18 -32.20
N ALA A 105 -20.23 -9.97 -32.08
CA ALA A 105 -21.58 -9.44 -32.14
C ALA A 105 -21.79 -8.51 -30.93
N THR A 106 -21.66 -7.20 -31.15
CA THR A 106 -22.02 -6.20 -30.15
C THR A 106 -23.54 -6.24 -29.98
N GLU A 107 -24.02 -6.70 -28.82
CA GLU A 107 -25.37 -6.34 -28.39
C GLU A 107 -25.46 -4.81 -28.37
N HIS A 108 -26.42 -4.27 -29.11
CA HIS A 108 -26.60 -2.85 -29.32
C HIS A 108 -26.73 -2.09 -27.99
N SER A 109 -25.81 -1.16 -27.72
CA SER A 109 -26.11 0.04 -26.97
C SER A 109 -25.42 1.23 -27.64
N ASP A 110 -26.22 2.07 -28.28
CA ASP A 110 -25.85 3.42 -28.63
C ASP A 110 -25.70 4.21 -27.33
N GLU A 111 -24.49 4.57 -26.91
CA GLU A 111 -24.25 5.83 -26.19
C GLU A 111 -22.76 6.21 -26.20
N LYS A 112 -22.53 7.51 -26.44
CA LYS A 112 -21.22 8.14 -26.53
C LYS A 112 -20.61 8.31 -25.14
N ASN A 113 -19.29 8.12 -25.08
CA ASN A 113 -18.36 8.55 -24.03
C ASN A 113 -18.48 7.87 -22.66
N THR A 114 -17.94 6.65 -22.58
CA THR A 114 -17.21 6.17 -21.40
C THR A 114 -16.03 5.32 -21.89
N SER A 115 -14.92 5.37 -21.16
CA SER A 115 -13.69 4.62 -21.43
C SER A 115 -14.01 3.15 -21.71
N LYS A 116 -13.66 2.67 -22.90
CA LYS A 116 -13.75 1.26 -23.28
C LYS A 116 -12.77 0.45 -22.43
N THR A 117 -13.21 -0.02 -21.27
CA THR A 117 -12.61 -1.19 -20.64
C THR A 117 -13.08 -2.38 -21.48
N GLU A 118 -12.25 -2.79 -22.44
CA GLU A 118 -12.53 -3.96 -23.27
C GLU A 118 -12.63 -5.18 -22.36
N ALA A 119 -13.86 -5.68 -22.18
CA ALA A 119 -14.18 -6.79 -21.30
C ALA A 119 -13.60 -8.10 -21.86
N THR A 120 -12.38 -8.44 -21.43
CA THR A 120 -11.86 -9.81 -21.55
C THR A 120 -12.74 -10.73 -20.69
N GLU A 121 -13.54 -11.60 -21.32
CA GLU A 121 -14.30 -12.64 -20.62
C GLU A 121 -13.36 -13.48 -19.73
N PHE A 122 -13.48 -13.33 -18.42
CA PHE A 122 -12.86 -14.23 -17.45
C PHE A 122 -13.54 -15.60 -17.54
N ALA A 123 -12.86 -16.60 -18.09
CA ALA A 123 -13.44 -17.94 -18.20
C ALA A 123 -13.31 -18.70 -16.89
N LEU A 124 -14.45 -18.99 -16.28
CA LEU A 124 -14.56 -19.83 -15.09
C LEU A 124 -15.26 -21.14 -15.44
N ILE A 125 -14.55 -22.25 -15.32
CA ILE A 125 -15.05 -23.59 -15.67
C ILE A 125 -15.66 -24.26 -14.42
N GLY A 126 -16.87 -24.83 -14.55
CA GLY A 126 -17.50 -25.67 -13.52
C GLY A 126 -18.03 -24.96 -12.27
N ARG A 127 -18.13 -23.63 -12.28
CA ARG A 127 -18.52 -22.84 -11.10
C ARG A 127 -19.74 -21.95 -11.31
N MET A 128 -20.48 -22.15 -12.40
CA MET A 128 -21.67 -21.32 -12.69
C MET A 128 -22.76 -21.47 -11.64
N GLU A 129 -23.02 -22.69 -11.14
CA GLU A 129 -23.97 -22.92 -10.04
C GLU A 129 -23.56 -22.11 -8.79
N THR A 130 -22.30 -22.23 -8.37
CA THR A 130 -21.74 -21.48 -7.24
C THR A 130 -21.82 -19.96 -7.45
N LEU A 131 -21.54 -19.47 -8.66
CA LEU A 131 -21.65 -18.03 -8.95
C LEU A 131 -23.08 -17.54 -8.80
N LEU A 132 -24.06 -18.27 -9.35
CA LEU A 132 -25.47 -17.90 -9.24
C LEU A 132 -25.96 -17.92 -7.78
N GLU A 133 -25.49 -18.87 -6.99
CA GLU A 133 -25.76 -18.92 -5.54
C GLU A 133 -25.16 -17.69 -4.83
N LEU A 134 -23.90 -17.35 -5.07
CA LEU A 134 -23.26 -16.17 -4.48
C LEU A 134 -23.93 -14.85 -4.93
N GLU A 135 -24.34 -14.75 -6.19
CA GLU A 135 -25.11 -13.60 -6.69
C GLU A 135 -26.44 -13.45 -5.96
N SER A 136 -27.16 -14.56 -5.72
CA SER A 136 -28.41 -14.52 -4.97
C SER A 136 -28.21 -14.04 -3.53
N LEU A 137 -27.12 -14.45 -2.88
CA LEU A 137 -26.76 -13.98 -1.53
C LEU A 137 -26.30 -12.51 -1.54
N GLN A 138 -25.68 -12.04 -2.63
CA GLN A 138 -25.30 -10.65 -2.81
C GLN A 138 -26.52 -9.74 -2.98
N GLU A 139 -27.58 -10.22 -3.64
CA GLU A 139 -28.85 -9.48 -3.76
C GLU A 139 -29.52 -9.25 -2.41
N ASP A 140 -29.36 -10.18 -1.46
CA ASP A 140 -29.82 -10.07 -0.07
C ASP A 140 -28.99 -9.08 0.78
N GLN A 141 -27.92 -8.49 0.22
CA GLN A 141 -27.05 -7.50 0.87
C GLN A 141 -26.42 -8.01 2.18
N LYS A 142 -26.05 -9.29 2.21
CA LYS A 142 -25.40 -9.93 3.36
C LYS A 142 -23.88 -9.95 3.21
N THR A 143 -23.15 -9.95 4.32
CA THR A 143 -21.74 -10.34 4.30
C THR A 143 -21.58 -11.85 4.09
N ILE A 144 -20.81 -12.20 3.07
CA ILE A 144 -20.55 -13.58 2.67
C ILE A 144 -19.08 -13.91 2.88
N MET A 145 -18.80 -15.05 3.49
CA MET A 145 -17.47 -15.64 3.55
C MET A 145 -17.34 -16.77 2.53
N LEU A 146 -16.55 -16.56 1.47
CA LEU A 146 -16.13 -17.61 0.56
C LEU A 146 -14.91 -18.36 1.14
N SER A 147 -15.17 -19.51 1.73
CA SER A 147 -14.17 -20.37 2.39
C SER A 147 -13.82 -21.59 1.53
N GLY A 148 -12.68 -22.23 1.80
CA GLY A 148 -12.19 -23.32 0.94
C GLY A 148 -10.72 -23.67 1.15
N LEU A 149 -10.31 -24.86 0.69
CA LEU A 149 -8.92 -25.31 0.72
C LEU A 149 -8.00 -24.40 -0.11
N SER A 150 -6.70 -24.43 0.19
CA SER A 150 -5.69 -23.65 -0.54
C SER A 150 -5.62 -24.12 -2.00
N GLY A 151 -5.73 -23.20 -2.97
CA GLY A 151 -5.70 -23.55 -4.40
C GLY A 151 -7.01 -24.15 -4.97
N ILE A 152 -8.12 -24.14 -4.22
CA ILE A 152 -9.42 -24.66 -4.68
C ILE A 152 -10.17 -23.73 -5.68
N GLY A 153 -9.62 -22.54 -5.94
CA GLY A 153 -10.18 -21.56 -6.89
C GLY A 153 -11.03 -20.45 -6.27
N LYS A 154 -10.88 -20.15 -4.97
CA LYS A 154 -11.65 -19.09 -4.29
C LYS A 154 -11.50 -17.71 -4.94
N THR A 155 -10.25 -17.26 -5.10
CA THR A 155 -9.92 -16.00 -5.76
C THR A 155 -10.49 -15.96 -7.18
N SER A 156 -10.43 -17.05 -7.93
CA SER A 156 -11.00 -17.13 -9.29
C SER A 156 -12.53 -16.95 -9.30
N VAL A 157 -13.23 -17.56 -8.34
CA VAL A 157 -14.69 -17.37 -8.19
C VAL A 157 -15.01 -15.92 -7.77
N ALA A 158 -14.25 -15.36 -6.83
CA ALA A 158 -14.42 -13.97 -6.40
C ALA A 158 -14.20 -12.98 -7.56
N GLN A 159 -13.17 -13.17 -8.38
CA GLN A 159 -12.91 -12.35 -9.57
C GLN A 159 -14.05 -12.45 -10.60
N ALA A 160 -14.61 -13.63 -10.82
CA ALA A 160 -15.76 -13.79 -11.71
C ALA A 160 -17.02 -13.08 -11.16
N LEU A 161 -17.25 -13.11 -9.85
CA LEU A 161 -18.34 -12.38 -9.20
C LEU A 161 -18.13 -10.86 -9.32
N ILE A 162 -16.91 -10.36 -9.08
CA ILE A 162 -16.51 -8.96 -9.28
C ILE A 162 -16.84 -8.53 -10.71
N HIS A 163 -16.42 -9.30 -11.72
CA HIS A 163 -16.66 -8.96 -13.13
C HIS A 163 -18.16 -8.86 -13.45
N ARG A 164 -18.98 -9.77 -12.92
CA ARG A 164 -20.44 -9.75 -13.11
C ARG A 164 -21.11 -8.59 -12.37
N ALA A 165 -20.65 -8.29 -11.15
CA ALA A 165 -21.13 -7.15 -10.37
C ALA A 165 -20.86 -5.81 -11.09
N ILE A 166 -19.67 -5.64 -11.68
CA ILE A 166 -19.33 -4.47 -12.52
C ILE A 166 -20.26 -4.38 -13.73
N GLY A 167 -20.49 -5.50 -14.43
CA GLY A 167 -21.41 -5.56 -15.57
C GLY A 167 -22.85 -5.19 -15.23
N ASN A 168 -23.26 -5.43 -13.98
CA ASN A 168 -24.57 -5.04 -13.45
C ASN A 168 -24.62 -3.61 -12.87
N GLY A 169 -23.57 -2.81 -13.03
CA GLY A 169 -23.49 -1.42 -12.56
C GLY A 169 -23.20 -1.26 -11.06
N THR A 170 -22.68 -2.30 -10.39
CA THR A 170 -22.24 -2.23 -8.99
C THR A 170 -20.84 -1.63 -8.91
N SER A 171 -20.62 -0.69 -7.99
CA SER A 171 -19.27 -0.19 -7.71
C SER A 171 -18.49 -1.23 -6.92
N VAL A 172 -17.36 -1.70 -7.44
CA VAL A 172 -16.58 -2.77 -6.80
C VAL A 172 -15.25 -2.22 -6.28
N HIS A 173 -14.91 -2.61 -5.06
CA HIS A 173 -13.68 -2.27 -4.38
C HIS A 173 -13.03 -3.57 -3.88
N SER A 174 -11.83 -3.92 -4.35
CA SER A 174 -11.18 -5.19 -4.02
C SER A 174 -9.80 -4.97 -3.42
N ALA A 175 -9.44 -5.75 -2.41
CA ALA A 175 -8.13 -5.74 -1.78
C ALA A 175 -7.68 -7.17 -1.44
N VAL A 176 -6.36 -7.39 -1.50
CA VAL A 176 -5.72 -8.65 -1.12
C VAL A 176 -4.88 -8.41 0.13
N VAL A 177 -5.15 -9.19 1.17
CA VAL A 177 -4.46 -9.09 2.47
C VAL A 177 -3.16 -9.88 2.43
N ASN A 178 -2.09 -9.33 3.00
CA ASN A 178 -0.85 -10.04 3.33
C ASN A 178 -0.52 -9.92 4.84
N GLU A 179 0.59 -10.52 5.28
CA GLU A 179 0.95 -10.57 6.73
C GLU A 179 1.09 -9.20 7.39
N PHE A 180 1.35 -8.14 6.62
CA PHE A 180 1.58 -6.78 7.12
C PHE A 180 0.44 -5.80 6.82
N SER A 181 -0.60 -6.22 6.08
CA SER A 181 -1.72 -5.34 5.73
C SER A 181 -2.45 -4.84 6.98
N ASP A 182 -2.52 -3.52 7.13
CA ASP A 182 -3.40 -2.87 8.09
C ASP A 182 -4.66 -2.28 7.44
N LEU A 183 -5.50 -1.61 8.24
CA LEU A 183 -6.72 -0.96 7.78
C LEU A 183 -6.45 0.04 6.64
N ARG A 184 -5.38 0.83 6.74
CA ARG A 184 -5.06 1.88 5.76
C ARG A 184 -4.60 1.25 4.45
N ASP A 185 -3.80 0.19 4.51
CA ASP A 185 -3.39 -0.59 3.32
C ASP A 185 -4.59 -1.17 2.57
N ILE A 186 -5.60 -1.66 3.30
CA ILE A 186 -6.84 -2.19 2.73
C ILE A 186 -7.64 -1.07 2.04
N VAL A 187 -7.86 0.05 2.73
CA VAL A 187 -8.61 1.19 2.16
C VAL A 187 -7.90 1.77 0.93
N ASN A 188 -6.56 1.80 0.93
CA ASN A 188 -5.77 2.23 -0.22
C ASN A 188 -5.97 1.35 -1.46
N GLN A 189 -6.13 0.04 -1.28
CA GLN A 189 -6.44 -0.86 -2.39
C GLN A 189 -7.88 -0.70 -2.87
N TRP A 190 -8.81 -0.40 -1.96
CA TRP A 190 -10.21 -0.16 -2.31
C TRP A 190 -10.47 1.17 -3.01
N LEU A 191 -9.73 2.22 -2.65
CA LEU A 191 -9.89 3.58 -3.13
C LEU A 191 -8.53 4.18 -3.55
N PRO A 192 -7.85 3.60 -4.56
CA PRO A 192 -6.50 4.02 -4.97
C PRO A 192 -6.46 5.45 -5.55
N GLU A 193 -7.61 6.01 -5.93
CA GLU A 193 -7.75 7.38 -6.40
C GLU A 193 -7.60 8.44 -5.29
N ILE A 194 -7.75 8.04 -4.02
CA ILE A 194 -7.65 8.93 -2.87
C ILE A 194 -6.21 8.99 -2.39
N ASP A 195 -5.51 10.09 -2.70
CA ASP A 195 -4.13 10.35 -2.27
C ASP A 195 -3.97 11.80 -1.77
N PRO A 196 -3.55 12.04 -0.51
CA PRO A 196 -3.15 11.06 0.49
C PRO A 196 -4.34 10.49 1.28
N LEU A 197 -4.16 9.33 1.92
CA LEU A 197 -5.13 8.78 2.86
C LEU A 197 -4.88 9.28 4.28
N PRO A 198 -5.94 9.55 5.07
CA PRO A 198 -5.78 9.88 6.48
C PRO A 198 -5.21 8.71 7.28
N TYR A 199 -4.59 8.98 8.42
CA TYR A 199 -4.17 7.95 9.38
C TYR A 199 -5.21 7.76 10.51
N ASP A 200 -6.08 8.74 10.76
CA ASP A 200 -7.18 8.61 11.71
C ASP A 200 -8.19 7.55 11.23
N VAL A 201 -8.43 6.52 12.06
CA VAL A 201 -9.32 5.39 11.74
C VAL A 201 -10.73 5.86 11.39
N LYS A 202 -11.28 6.85 12.12
CA LYS A 202 -12.64 7.35 11.84
C LYS A 202 -12.69 8.19 10.57
N ALA A 203 -11.60 8.90 10.25
CA ALA A 203 -11.47 9.59 8.97
C ALA A 203 -11.39 8.58 7.81
N LEU A 204 -10.62 7.50 7.98
CA LEU A 204 -10.56 6.40 7.00
C LEU A 204 -11.92 5.74 6.79
N THR A 205 -12.65 5.36 7.85
CA THR A 205 -13.96 4.75 7.69
C THR A 205 -15.00 5.70 7.10
N ALA A 206 -14.87 7.01 7.31
CA ALA A 206 -15.74 8.01 6.68
C ALA A 206 -15.60 8.05 5.14
N LEU A 207 -14.47 7.64 4.57
CA LEU A 207 -14.31 7.50 3.10
C LEU A 207 -15.18 6.36 2.55
N LEU A 208 -15.55 5.42 3.41
CA LEU A 208 -16.39 4.28 3.06
C LEU A 208 -17.87 4.56 3.35
N ALA A 209 -18.26 5.82 3.55
CA ALA A 209 -19.64 6.19 3.85
C ALA A 209 -20.65 5.70 2.79
N PRO A 210 -21.95 5.55 3.18
CA PRO A 210 -23.02 5.11 2.29
C PRO A 210 -23.07 5.92 0.99
N SER A 211 -23.29 5.23 -0.12
CA SER A 211 -23.53 5.84 -1.44
C SER A 211 -24.96 5.55 -1.90
N SER A 212 -25.45 6.32 -2.86
CA SER A 212 -26.73 6.04 -3.52
C SER A 212 -26.67 4.81 -4.44
N SER A 213 -25.48 4.37 -4.83
CA SER A 213 -25.25 3.18 -5.65
C SER A 213 -24.88 1.96 -4.80
N LYS A 214 -25.22 0.76 -5.28
CA LYS A 214 -24.78 -0.49 -4.68
C LYS A 214 -23.26 -0.60 -4.73
N ARG A 215 -22.64 -1.00 -3.63
CA ARG A 215 -21.19 -1.21 -3.53
C ARG A 215 -20.87 -2.63 -3.08
N LEU A 216 -19.87 -3.25 -3.70
CA LEU A 216 -19.30 -4.54 -3.30
C LEU A 216 -17.86 -4.33 -2.84
N PHE A 217 -17.58 -4.64 -1.58
CA PHE A 217 -16.23 -4.67 -1.04
C PHE A 217 -15.74 -6.10 -0.91
N VAL A 218 -14.57 -6.38 -1.48
CA VAL A 218 -13.95 -7.71 -1.47
C VAL A 218 -12.64 -7.65 -0.70
N LEU A 219 -12.47 -8.56 0.25
CA LEU A 219 -11.20 -8.84 0.91
C LEU A 219 -10.77 -10.27 0.61
N ASP A 220 -9.67 -10.43 -0.11
CA ASP A 220 -9.06 -11.73 -0.35
C ASP A 220 -7.93 -12.04 0.63
N ASP A 221 -7.69 -13.33 0.84
CA ASP A 221 -6.75 -13.89 1.81
C ASP A 221 -6.93 -13.38 3.26
N VAL A 222 -8.17 -13.19 3.71
CA VAL A 222 -8.49 -12.65 5.07
C VAL A 222 -7.87 -13.43 6.24
N HIS A 223 -7.47 -14.68 6.00
CA HIS A 223 -6.76 -15.52 6.97
C HIS A 223 -5.31 -15.05 7.25
N LEU A 224 -4.77 -14.13 6.45
CA LEU A 224 -3.46 -13.52 6.66
C LEU A 224 -3.52 -12.25 7.53
N VAL A 225 -4.72 -11.78 7.92
CA VAL A 225 -4.87 -10.64 8.82
C VAL A 225 -4.14 -10.94 10.14
N SER A 226 -3.15 -10.11 10.47
CA SER A 226 -2.39 -10.23 11.71
C SER A 226 -3.30 -9.93 12.92
N PRO A 227 -3.17 -10.67 14.05
CA PRO A 227 -3.86 -10.34 15.29
C PRO A 227 -3.63 -8.90 15.75
N ARG A 228 -2.47 -8.33 15.38
CA ARG A 228 -2.10 -6.96 15.68
C ARG A 228 -3.03 -5.90 15.06
N HIS A 229 -3.60 -6.21 13.89
CA HIS A 229 -4.45 -5.30 13.09
C HIS A 229 -5.90 -5.75 13.01
N ALA A 230 -6.18 -6.99 13.43
CA ALA A 230 -7.52 -7.59 13.46
C ALA A 230 -8.60 -6.72 14.15
N PRO A 231 -8.35 -6.04 15.30
CA PRO A 231 -9.40 -5.27 15.97
C PRO A 231 -9.97 -4.13 15.13
N ASP A 232 -9.11 -3.33 14.50
CA ASP A 232 -9.53 -2.16 13.70
C ASP A 232 -10.22 -2.60 12.40
N ILE A 233 -9.69 -3.65 11.75
CA ILE A 233 -10.32 -4.26 10.57
C ILE A 233 -11.70 -4.81 10.94
N THR A 234 -11.83 -5.52 12.06
CA THR A 234 -13.11 -6.06 12.54
C THR A 234 -14.12 -4.94 12.80
N SER A 235 -13.69 -3.84 13.41
CA SER A 235 -14.55 -2.68 13.65
C SER A 235 -15.06 -2.08 12.34
N MET A 236 -14.18 -1.89 11.35
CA MET A 236 -14.57 -1.39 10.04
C MET A 236 -15.58 -2.33 9.36
N LEU A 237 -15.32 -3.64 9.33
CA LEU A 237 -16.22 -4.60 8.70
C LEU A 237 -17.61 -4.59 9.34
N LYS A 238 -17.70 -4.43 10.67
CA LYS A 238 -18.98 -4.32 11.38
C LYS A 238 -19.72 -3.02 11.03
N GLU A 239 -19.00 -1.91 10.82
CA GLU A 239 -19.60 -0.66 10.35
C GLU A 239 -20.16 -0.83 8.93
N LEU A 240 -19.42 -1.46 8.03
CA LEU A 240 -19.85 -1.70 6.64
C LEU A 240 -21.01 -2.69 6.52
N ASP A 241 -21.01 -3.76 7.31
CA ASP A 241 -22.08 -4.78 7.33
C ASP A 241 -23.42 -4.22 7.85
N SER A 242 -23.38 -3.11 8.58
CA SER A 242 -24.60 -2.43 9.05
C SER A 242 -25.29 -1.59 7.96
N ASP A 243 -24.65 -1.35 6.83
CA ASP A 243 -25.16 -0.53 5.72
C ASP A 243 -25.82 -1.39 4.65
N VAL A 244 -27.12 -1.15 4.44
CA VAL A 244 -27.95 -1.83 3.45
C VAL A 244 -27.45 -1.58 2.02
N THR A 245 -26.72 -0.51 1.73
CA THR A 245 -26.22 -0.22 0.37
C THR A 245 -24.93 -0.98 0.02
N MET A 246 -24.35 -1.70 0.98
CA MET A 246 -23.05 -2.35 0.86
C MET A 246 -23.18 -3.87 0.92
N THR A 247 -22.26 -4.55 0.26
CA THR A 247 -22.09 -5.99 0.37
C THR A 247 -20.62 -6.29 0.59
N LEU A 248 -20.33 -7.17 1.55
CA LEU A 248 -18.96 -7.61 1.84
C LEU A 248 -18.77 -9.05 1.37
N LEU A 249 -17.68 -9.29 0.64
CA LEU A 249 -17.20 -10.62 0.28
C LEU A 249 -15.84 -10.86 0.93
N LEU A 250 -15.81 -11.73 1.94
CA LEU A 250 -14.58 -12.17 2.60
C LEU A 250 -14.12 -13.48 1.96
N VAL A 251 -12.92 -13.52 1.40
CA VAL A 251 -12.37 -14.70 0.72
C VAL A 251 -11.18 -15.21 1.51
N GLY A 252 -11.21 -16.48 1.92
CA GLY A 252 -10.14 -16.99 2.78
C GLY A 252 -10.30 -18.42 3.27
N ARG A 253 -9.72 -18.70 4.43
CA ARG A 253 -9.82 -19.99 5.12
C ARG A 253 -10.72 -19.82 6.34
N SER A 254 -11.39 -20.90 6.73
CA SER A 254 -12.17 -20.97 7.97
C SER A 254 -11.37 -21.70 9.06
N PRO A 255 -11.46 -21.28 10.33
CA PRO A 255 -12.19 -20.10 10.83
C PRO A 255 -11.48 -18.78 10.48
N LEU A 256 -12.21 -17.65 10.56
CA LEU A 256 -11.63 -16.32 10.45
C LEU A 256 -10.65 -16.06 11.61
N PRO A 257 -9.56 -15.29 11.40
CA PRO A 257 -8.60 -14.96 12.47
C PRO A 257 -9.12 -13.88 13.43
N PHE A 258 -10.38 -13.46 13.28
CA PHE A 258 -11.02 -12.43 14.09
C PHE A 258 -12.52 -12.71 14.25
N ASP A 259 -13.12 -12.09 15.26
CA ASP A 259 -14.51 -12.35 15.66
C ASP A 259 -15.51 -11.55 14.82
N PHE A 260 -15.98 -12.19 13.74
CA PHE A 260 -16.92 -11.63 12.79
C PHE A 260 -17.91 -12.72 12.30
N GLU A 261 -19.19 -12.52 12.56
CA GLU A 261 -20.26 -13.44 12.14
C GLU A 261 -20.66 -13.15 10.69
N CYS A 262 -20.66 -14.18 9.85
CA CYS A 262 -21.08 -14.08 8.45
C CYS A 262 -21.54 -15.42 7.89
N GLU A 263 -22.29 -15.38 6.79
CA GLU A 263 -22.73 -16.58 6.08
C GLU A 263 -21.54 -17.18 5.32
N SER A 264 -21.10 -18.39 5.69
CA SER A 264 -19.96 -19.04 5.05
C SER A 264 -20.39 -19.99 3.93
N TYR A 265 -19.94 -19.70 2.71
CA TYR A 265 -20.02 -20.60 1.58
C TYR A 265 -18.69 -21.36 1.41
N GLN A 266 -18.70 -22.68 1.68
CA GLN A 266 -17.54 -23.53 1.51
C GLN A 266 -17.43 -24.00 0.05
N LEU A 267 -16.43 -23.52 -0.67
CA LEU A 267 -16.17 -23.88 -2.06
C LEU A 267 -15.68 -25.34 -2.19
N PRO A 268 -16.43 -26.23 -2.85
CA PRO A 268 -16.02 -27.63 -3.01
C PRO A 268 -14.96 -27.80 -4.10
N ALA A 269 -14.39 -28.99 -4.23
CA ALA A 269 -13.63 -29.37 -5.42
C ALA A 269 -14.53 -29.40 -6.68
N LEU A 270 -13.92 -29.32 -7.86
CA LEU A 270 -14.66 -29.40 -9.12
C LEU A 270 -15.20 -30.81 -9.34
N LYS A 271 -16.38 -30.91 -9.96
CA LYS A 271 -16.89 -32.19 -10.46
C LYS A 271 -15.92 -32.69 -11.53
N SER A 272 -15.73 -34.01 -11.64
CA SER A 272 -14.71 -34.59 -12.52
C SER A 272 -14.86 -34.16 -13.99
N LYS A 273 -16.09 -33.94 -14.46
CA LYS A 273 -16.35 -33.44 -15.83
C LYS A 273 -15.80 -32.03 -16.03
N ASP A 274 -16.13 -31.12 -15.13
CA ASP A 274 -15.66 -29.73 -15.21
C ASP A 274 -14.14 -29.64 -14.99
N ALA A 275 -13.60 -30.48 -14.10
CA ALA A 275 -12.16 -30.61 -13.91
C ALA A 275 -11.43 -31.15 -15.15
N ALA A 276 -12.07 -32.01 -15.95
CA ALA A 276 -11.52 -32.49 -17.22
C ALA A 276 -11.49 -31.39 -18.29
N GLU A 277 -12.43 -30.44 -18.24
CA GLU A 277 -12.42 -29.28 -19.15
C GLU A 277 -11.23 -28.34 -18.88
N LEU A 278 -10.81 -28.18 -17.61
CA LEU A 278 -9.59 -27.41 -17.26
C LEU A 278 -8.33 -27.95 -17.94
N LEU A 279 -8.27 -29.25 -18.22
CA LEU A 279 -7.13 -29.87 -18.90
C LEU A 279 -7.07 -29.51 -20.40
N GLY A 280 -8.12 -28.91 -20.96
CA GLY A 280 -8.18 -28.54 -22.38
C GLY A 280 -8.40 -29.74 -23.31
N ASP A 281 -8.74 -29.49 -24.58
CA ASP A 281 -9.26 -30.53 -25.50
C ASP A 281 -8.19 -31.31 -26.27
N HIS A 282 -6.91 -31.12 -25.94
CA HIS A 282 -5.79 -31.81 -26.58
C HIS A 282 -5.71 -33.31 -26.26
N MET A 283 -6.30 -33.75 -25.14
CA MET A 283 -6.31 -35.14 -24.69
C MET A 283 -7.69 -35.77 -24.84
N ASP A 284 -7.73 -37.09 -24.98
CA ASP A 284 -8.98 -37.85 -24.99
C ASP A 284 -9.80 -37.60 -23.71
N PHE A 285 -11.13 -37.52 -23.85
CA PHE A 285 -12.01 -37.17 -22.75
C PHE A 285 -11.95 -38.16 -21.59
N ASP A 286 -11.87 -39.47 -21.86
CA ASP A 286 -11.81 -40.48 -20.80
C ASP A 286 -10.49 -40.39 -20.03
N GLN A 287 -9.40 -40.08 -20.72
CA GLN A 287 -8.10 -39.82 -20.10
C GLN A 287 -8.16 -38.58 -19.19
N ARG A 288 -8.77 -37.47 -19.67
CA ARG A 288 -8.94 -36.25 -18.87
C ARG A 288 -9.77 -36.49 -17.61
N ILE A 289 -10.85 -37.26 -17.73
CA ILE A 289 -11.69 -37.66 -16.59
C ILE A 289 -10.88 -38.49 -15.58
N SER A 290 -10.02 -39.41 -16.05
CA SER A 290 -9.17 -40.22 -15.18
C SER A 290 -8.16 -39.35 -14.40
N ILE A 291 -7.51 -38.40 -15.07
CA ILE A 291 -6.60 -37.43 -14.44
C ILE A 291 -7.36 -36.59 -13.41
N ALA A 292 -8.52 -36.04 -13.79
CA ALA A 292 -9.36 -35.24 -12.92
C ALA A 292 -9.79 -35.98 -11.64
N LYS A 293 -10.11 -37.27 -11.75
CA LYS A 293 -10.43 -38.13 -10.58
C LYS A 293 -9.21 -38.37 -9.70
N SER A 294 -8.05 -38.65 -10.31
CA SER A 294 -6.80 -38.92 -9.58
C SER A 294 -6.36 -37.71 -8.76
N LEU A 295 -6.54 -36.50 -9.29
CA LEU A 295 -6.22 -35.24 -8.62
C LEU A 295 -7.39 -34.67 -7.80
N GLY A 296 -8.45 -35.46 -7.58
CA GLY A 296 -9.59 -35.10 -6.72
C GLY A 296 -10.38 -33.86 -7.17
N GLY A 297 -10.31 -33.48 -8.45
CA GLY A 297 -10.94 -32.26 -8.96
C GLY A 297 -10.37 -30.96 -8.39
N HIS A 298 -9.13 -30.96 -7.87
CA HIS A 298 -8.50 -29.79 -7.26
C HIS A 298 -7.87 -28.87 -8.34
N PRO A 299 -8.37 -27.62 -8.54
CA PRO A 299 -7.91 -26.75 -9.63
C PRO A 299 -6.40 -26.48 -9.64
N MET A 300 -5.80 -26.15 -8.48
CA MET A 300 -4.35 -25.96 -8.44
C MET A 300 -3.56 -27.23 -8.76
N ALA A 301 -4.03 -28.42 -8.34
CA ALA A 301 -3.33 -29.67 -8.64
C ALA A 301 -3.39 -29.98 -10.14
N LEU A 302 -4.52 -29.68 -10.78
CA LEU A 302 -4.66 -29.75 -12.24
C LEU A 302 -3.71 -28.76 -12.93
N GLN A 303 -3.57 -27.52 -12.41
CA GLN A 303 -2.64 -26.54 -12.97
C GLN A 303 -1.16 -26.94 -12.83
N LEU A 304 -0.81 -27.72 -11.81
CA LEU A 304 0.54 -28.26 -11.63
C LEU A 304 0.81 -29.48 -12.52
N TYR A 305 -0.23 -30.14 -13.04
CA TYR A 305 -0.07 -31.32 -13.88
C TYR A 305 0.53 -30.98 -15.26
N SER A 306 1.53 -31.76 -15.65
CA SER A 306 2.06 -31.82 -17.01
C SER A 306 1.89 -33.22 -17.61
N GLU A 307 1.77 -33.33 -18.93
CA GLU A 307 1.73 -34.65 -19.58
C GLU A 307 2.99 -35.47 -19.24
N GLY A 308 2.80 -36.76 -18.96
CA GLY A 308 3.89 -37.66 -18.55
C GLY A 308 4.20 -37.66 -17.05
N THR A 309 3.57 -36.78 -16.27
CA THR A 309 3.70 -36.75 -14.81
C THR A 309 3.02 -37.97 -14.18
N LEU A 310 3.68 -38.62 -13.22
CA LEU A 310 3.09 -39.72 -12.45
C LEU A 310 1.92 -39.20 -11.61
N LEU A 311 0.75 -39.81 -11.79
CA LEU A 311 -0.45 -39.45 -11.05
C LEU A 311 -0.52 -40.25 -9.74
N PRO A 312 -1.02 -39.65 -8.65
CA PRO A 312 -1.32 -40.38 -7.43
C PRO A 312 -2.46 -41.39 -7.67
N GLU A 313 -2.55 -42.41 -6.82
CA GLU A 313 -3.73 -43.27 -6.83
C GLU A 313 -4.97 -42.46 -6.40
N ALA A 314 -6.14 -42.77 -6.98
CA ALA A 314 -7.34 -42.00 -6.69
C ALA A 314 -7.72 -42.07 -5.20
N GLY A 315 -7.73 -40.91 -4.53
CA GLY A 315 -7.98 -40.79 -3.09
C GLY A 315 -6.72 -40.67 -2.23
N GLU A 316 -5.52 -40.74 -2.82
CA GLU A 316 -4.28 -40.37 -2.13
C GLU A 316 -4.16 -38.85 -1.91
N ASP A 317 -3.27 -38.48 -1.00
CA ASP A 317 -3.04 -37.09 -0.61
C ASP A 317 -2.35 -36.31 -1.74
N ILE A 318 -3.04 -35.28 -2.25
CA ILE A 318 -2.54 -34.35 -3.27
C ILE A 318 -1.24 -33.67 -2.82
N GLN A 319 -1.01 -33.52 -1.50
CA GLN A 319 0.26 -32.98 -0.99
C GLN A 319 1.44 -33.87 -1.38
N LYS A 320 1.28 -35.21 -1.34
CA LYS A 320 2.33 -36.14 -1.77
C LYS A 320 2.61 -36.03 -3.26
N PHE A 321 1.59 -35.80 -4.08
CA PHE A 321 1.77 -35.55 -5.51
C PHE A 321 2.65 -34.32 -5.77
N VAL A 322 2.39 -33.22 -5.05
CA VAL A 322 3.23 -32.01 -5.15
C VAL A 322 4.65 -32.31 -4.69
N GLU A 323 4.81 -32.93 -3.52
CA GLU A 323 6.10 -33.24 -2.94
C GLU A 323 6.95 -34.16 -3.84
N GLN A 324 6.39 -35.31 -4.22
CA GLN A 324 7.13 -36.41 -4.81
C GLN A 324 7.21 -36.32 -6.34
N THR A 325 6.27 -35.63 -6.98
CA THR A 325 6.21 -35.59 -8.44
C THR A 325 6.43 -34.20 -9.01
N ILE A 326 5.95 -33.14 -8.36
CA ILE A 326 6.15 -31.78 -8.88
C ILE A 326 7.49 -31.22 -8.45
N LEU A 327 7.75 -31.18 -7.13
CA LEU A 327 8.93 -30.53 -6.59
C LEU A 327 10.24 -31.30 -6.83
N GLN A 328 10.20 -32.64 -6.89
CA GLN A 328 11.38 -33.46 -7.21
C GLN A 328 11.85 -33.34 -8.66
N ASN A 329 10.98 -32.87 -9.56
CA ASN A 329 11.31 -32.69 -10.97
C ASN A 329 11.92 -31.33 -11.28
N LEU A 330 11.97 -30.42 -10.30
CA LEU A 330 12.69 -29.15 -10.44
C LEU A 330 14.19 -29.38 -10.38
N ASP A 331 14.95 -28.58 -11.12
CA ASP A 331 16.39 -28.56 -10.95
C ASP A 331 16.77 -28.03 -9.55
N GLN A 332 18.00 -28.30 -9.12
CA GLN A 332 18.44 -27.95 -7.76
C GLN A 332 18.43 -26.44 -7.49
N ASP A 333 18.69 -25.63 -8.51
CA ASP A 333 18.76 -24.17 -8.38
C ASP A 333 17.37 -23.55 -8.34
N ALA A 334 16.42 -24.06 -9.14
CA ALA A 334 15.01 -23.70 -9.11
C ALA A 334 14.37 -24.12 -7.78
N LEU A 335 14.69 -25.29 -7.27
CA LEU A 335 14.25 -25.72 -5.94
C LEU A 335 14.84 -24.81 -4.85
N ALA A 336 16.12 -24.44 -4.95
CA ALA A 336 16.75 -23.51 -4.01
C ALA A 336 16.16 -22.08 -4.07
N ALA A 337 15.70 -21.65 -5.25
CA ALA A 337 14.95 -20.40 -5.41
C ALA A 337 13.58 -20.50 -4.74
N LEU A 338 12.83 -21.57 -5.01
CA LEU A 338 11.54 -21.84 -4.38
C LEU A 338 11.65 -21.87 -2.85
N ASP A 339 12.67 -22.52 -2.32
CA ASP A 339 12.93 -22.64 -0.87
C ASP A 339 13.17 -21.28 -0.19
N GLN A 340 13.73 -20.29 -0.89
CA GLN A 340 13.84 -18.94 -0.35
C GLN A 340 12.52 -18.17 -0.47
N TYR A 341 11.78 -18.36 -1.56
CA TYR A 341 10.56 -17.62 -1.83
C TYR A 341 9.39 -18.05 -0.93
N VAL A 342 9.42 -19.26 -0.35
CA VAL A 342 8.39 -19.70 0.62
C VAL A 342 8.40 -18.90 1.92
N LEU A 343 9.47 -18.14 2.20
CA LEU A 343 9.59 -17.29 3.38
C LEU A 343 9.07 -15.86 3.17
N PHE A 344 8.55 -15.53 1.98
CA PHE A 344 8.07 -14.18 1.70
C PHE A 344 6.81 -13.87 2.54
N PRO A 345 6.82 -12.81 3.37
CA PRO A 345 5.65 -12.41 4.16
C PRO A 345 4.59 -11.68 3.33
N ARG A 346 4.95 -11.25 2.11
CA ARG A 346 4.11 -10.54 1.14
C ARG A 346 4.67 -10.73 -0.27
N PRO A 347 3.91 -10.45 -1.34
CA PRO A 347 4.45 -10.36 -2.69
C PRO A 347 5.61 -9.36 -2.78
N LEU A 348 6.71 -9.75 -3.44
CA LEU A 348 7.93 -8.95 -3.55
C LEU A 348 8.30 -8.67 -5.00
N ALA A 349 8.89 -7.51 -5.25
CA ALA A 349 9.26 -7.06 -6.59
C ALA A 349 10.40 -7.93 -7.17
N VAL A 350 10.21 -8.42 -8.39
CA VAL A 350 11.16 -9.31 -9.09
C VAL A 350 12.59 -8.78 -9.08
N SER A 351 12.78 -7.49 -9.29
CA SER A 351 14.09 -6.84 -9.35
C SER A 351 14.91 -6.97 -8.06
N SER A 352 14.25 -7.20 -6.93
CA SER A 352 14.87 -7.34 -5.61
C SER A 352 15.14 -8.79 -5.19
N LEU A 353 14.63 -9.77 -5.95
CA LEU A 353 14.67 -11.18 -5.55
C LEU A 353 16.05 -11.82 -5.79
N PRO A 354 16.48 -12.77 -4.95
CA PRO A 354 17.57 -13.68 -5.29
C PRO A 354 17.15 -14.61 -6.44
N HIS A 355 18.09 -15.25 -7.15
CA HIS A 355 17.79 -16.31 -8.14
C HIS A 355 16.79 -15.91 -9.25
N GLN A 356 16.88 -14.67 -9.75
CA GLN A 356 15.96 -14.14 -10.78
C GLN A 356 15.92 -14.99 -12.06
N ASP A 357 17.00 -15.69 -12.38
CA ASP A 357 17.12 -16.57 -13.54
C ASP A 357 16.12 -17.75 -13.50
N HIS A 358 15.66 -18.16 -12.31
CA HIS A 358 14.76 -19.30 -12.12
C HIS A 358 13.27 -18.90 -12.05
N ILE A 359 12.95 -17.60 -12.01
CA ILE A 359 11.55 -17.12 -12.06
C ILE A 359 10.86 -17.61 -13.35
N GLY A 360 11.64 -17.67 -14.44
CA GLY A 360 11.32 -18.35 -15.71
C GLY A 360 10.61 -19.69 -15.52
N GLU A 361 11.37 -20.58 -14.91
CA GLU A 361 11.04 -21.99 -14.74
C GLU A 361 9.91 -22.18 -13.73
N LEU A 362 9.97 -21.52 -12.58
CA LEU A 362 8.93 -21.63 -11.56
C LEU A 362 7.55 -21.18 -12.06
N ASP A 363 7.51 -20.14 -12.90
CA ASP A 363 6.28 -19.65 -13.50
C ASP A 363 5.73 -20.59 -14.58
N LEU A 364 6.61 -21.25 -15.36
CA LEU A 364 6.22 -22.31 -16.30
C LEU A 364 5.61 -23.51 -15.57
N HIS A 365 6.02 -23.79 -14.34
CA HIS A 365 5.50 -24.87 -13.51
C HIS A 365 4.30 -24.50 -12.61
N ALA A 366 3.71 -23.30 -12.71
CA ALA A 366 2.56 -22.85 -11.88
C ALA A 366 2.89 -22.73 -10.39
N LEU A 367 4.16 -22.52 -10.07
CA LEU A 367 4.59 -22.41 -8.67
C LEU A 367 4.46 -20.98 -8.15
N LEU A 368 4.39 -19.99 -9.05
CA LEU A 368 4.30 -18.57 -8.71
C LEU A 368 2.88 -18.03 -8.78
N ARG A 369 2.58 -17.09 -7.89
CA ARG A 369 1.40 -16.22 -7.90
C ARG A 369 1.86 -14.80 -8.13
N TRP A 370 1.18 -14.09 -9.04
CA TRP A 370 1.49 -12.71 -9.41
C TRP A 370 0.46 -11.77 -8.83
N GLU A 371 0.90 -10.60 -8.38
CA GLU A 371 0.01 -9.50 -8.04
C GLU A 371 -0.33 -8.74 -9.32
N HIS A 372 -1.62 -8.61 -9.64
CA HIS A 372 -2.11 -8.02 -10.90
C HIS A 372 -1.48 -6.64 -11.16
N GLU A 373 -1.11 -6.37 -12.42
CA GLU A 373 -0.53 -5.11 -12.91
C GLU A 373 0.82 -4.70 -12.31
N THR A 374 1.34 -5.46 -11.34
CA THR A 374 2.66 -5.22 -10.75
C THR A 374 3.65 -6.31 -11.15
N THR A 375 4.95 -6.03 -10.98
CA THR A 375 6.02 -7.03 -11.13
C THR A 375 6.36 -7.70 -9.80
N LYS A 376 5.37 -7.83 -8.92
CA LYS A 376 5.51 -8.51 -7.63
C LYS A 376 4.98 -9.93 -7.70
N LEU A 377 5.67 -10.83 -7.01
CA LEU A 377 5.32 -12.25 -6.99
C LEU A 377 5.55 -12.88 -5.62
N GLU A 378 4.93 -14.04 -5.45
CA GLU A 378 5.13 -14.93 -4.33
C GLU A 378 4.92 -16.39 -4.75
N ILE A 379 5.25 -17.35 -3.87
CA ILE A 379 4.87 -18.76 -4.11
C ILE A 379 3.38 -18.95 -3.87
N GLN A 380 2.73 -19.70 -4.77
CA GLN A 380 1.34 -20.14 -4.61
C GLN A 380 1.11 -20.71 -3.19
N HIS A 381 0.07 -20.25 -2.50
CA HIS A 381 -0.19 -20.62 -1.11
C HIS A 381 -0.27 -22.14 -0.89
N PHE A 382 -0.79 -22.90 -1.85
CA PHE A 382 -0.83 -24.37 -1.78
C PHE A 382 0.58 -24.97 -1.77
N VAL A 383 1.41 -24.59 -2.74
CA VAL A 383 2.82 -25.05 -2.85
C VAL A 383 3.63 -24.60 -1.64
N ARG A 384 3.45 -23.35 -1.18
CA ARG A 384 4.12 -22.81 0.02
C ARG A 384 3.82 -23.65 1.25
N ASN A 385 2.55 -23.99 1.48
CA ASN A 385 2.16 -24.80 2.64
C ASN A 385 2.80 -26.19 2.59
N VAL A 386 2.74 -26.86 1.44
CA VAL A 386 3.34 -28.21 1.26
C VAL A 386 4.85 -28.14 1.46
N ARG A 387 5.52 -27.16 0.86
CA ARG A 387 6.98 -27.08 0.98
C ARG A 387 7.44 -26.75 2.39
N ARG A 388 6.73 -25.88 3.12
CA ARG A 388 7.09 -25.52 4.50
C ARG A 388 6.99 -26.68 5.49
N THR A 389 6.10 -27.65 5.28
CA THR A 389 6.00 -28.83 6.15
C THR A 389 7.15 -29.82 5.96
N MET A 390 7.93 -29.68 4.88
CA MET A 390 9.09 -30.54 4.61
C MET A 390 10.36 -30.13 5.37
N PHE A 391 10.40 -28.93 5.94
CA PHE A 391 11.60 -28.42 6.60
C PHE A 391 11.58 -28.69 8.10
N ALA A 392 12.71 -29.19 8.62
CA ALA A 392 12.99 -29.10 10.04
C ALA A 392 13.28 -27.65 10.45
N THR A 393 13.14 -27.34 11.74
CA THR A 393 13.44 -25.99 12.29
C THR A 393 14.84 -25.51 11.91
N SER A 394 15.86 -26.37 11.97
CA SER A 394 17.23 -26.02 11.59
C SER A 394 17.40 -25.69 10.10
N GLU A 395 16.59 -26.29 9.23
CA GLU A 395 16.60 -26.01 7.79
C GLU A 395 15.91 -24.68 7.50
N LEU A 396 14.78 -24.40 8.19
CA LEU A 396 14.14 -23.09 8.15
C LEU A 396 15.10 -21.99 8.62
N ASP A 397 15.82 -22.20 9.73
CA ASP A 397 16.83 -21.24 10.20
C ASP A 397 17.93 -21.00 9.16
N ALA A 398 18.37 -22.06 8.46
CA ALA A 398 19.35 -21.91 7.38
C ALA A 398 18.79 -21.08 6.21
N LEU A 399 17.51 -21.24 5.88
CA LEU A 399 16.84 -20.43 4.86
C LEU A 399 16.68 -18.97 5.30
N HIS A 400 16.27 -18.72 6.55
CA HIS A 400 16.21 -17.36 7.10
C HIS A 400 17.59 -16.69 7.11
N LYS A 401 18.68 -17.42 7.42
CA LYS A 401 20.06 -16.90 7.35
C LYS A 401 20.47 -16.53 5.92
N LYS A 402 20.13 -17.37 4.94
CA LYS A 402 20.38 -17.07 3.52
C LYS A 402 19.61 -15.83 3.06
N ALA A 403 18.32 -15.75 3.38
CA ALA A 403 17.49 -14.61 3.04
C ALA A 403 18.00 -13.32 3.70
N LEU A 404 18.35 -13.36 5.00
CA LEU A 404 18.94 -12.22 5.69
C LEU A 404 20.24 -11.75 5.01
N SER A 405 21.11 -12.67 4.62
CA SER A 405 22.36 -12.36 3.92
C SER A 405 22.11 -11.64 2.59
N HIS A 406 21.12 -12.10 1.81
CA HIS A 406 20.71 -11.44 0.57
C HIS A 406 20.24 -10.00 0.84
N TRP A 407 19.28 -9.83 1.76
CA TRP A 407 18.71 -8.51 2.04
C TRP A 407 19.72 -7.52 2.63
N MET A 408 20.72 -7.99 3.38
CA MET A 408 21.82 -7.15 3.88
C MET A 408 22.69 -6.57 2.75
N THR A 409 22.76 -7.25 1.60
CA THR A 409 23.54 -6.81 0.42
C THR A 409 22.69 -6.08 -0.62
N SER A 410 21.37 -6.10 -0.48
CA SER A 410 20.45 -5.37 -1.36
C SER A 410 20.47 -3.87 -1.09
N GLU A 411 19.93 -3.10 -2.04
CA GLU A 411 19.70 -1.65 -1.89
C GLU A 411 18.96 -1.35 -0.58
N ASP A 412 19.41 -0.33 0.15
CA ASP A 412 18.90 0.00 1.49
C ASP A 412 17.59 0.78 1.43
N THR A 413 16.51 0.09 1.06
CA THR A 413 15.15 0.63 1.00
C THR A 413 14.36 0.27 2.26
N PRO A 414 13.30 1.04 2.62
CA PRO A 414 12.41 0.68 3.73
C PRO A 414 11.86 -0.76 3.63
N ASP A 415 11.54 -1.23 2.42
CA ASP A 415 11.07 -2.59 2.20
C ASP A 415 12.13 -3.65 2.56
N THR A 416 13.38 -3.46 2.13
CA THR A 416 14.46 -4.40 2.45
C THR A 416 14.79 -4.40 3.94
N GLN A 417 14.69 -3.25 4.61
CA GLN A 417 14.91 -3.14 6.06
C GLN A 417 13.84 -3.90 6.85
N ILE A 418 12.57 -3.82 6.43
CA ILE A 418 11.50 -4.66 7.00
C ILE A 418 11.78 -6.14 6.82
N LEU A 419 12.25 -6.56 5.64
CA LEU A 419 12.62 -7.96 5.40
C LEU A 419 13.80 -8.40 6.26
N ARG A 420 14.82 -7.55 6.46
CA ARG A 420 15.93 -7.83 7.39
C ARG A 420 15.40 -8.05 8.81
N LEU A 421 14.57 -7.14 9.32
CA LEU A 421 13.98 -7.26 10.66
C LEU A 421 13.12 -8.52 10.80
N TYR A 422 12.33 -8.85 9.77
CA TYR A 422 11.53 -10.07 9.73
C TYR A 422 12.39 -11.34 9.86
N HIS A 423 13.47 -11.46 9.08
CA HIS A 423 14.34 -12.63 9.16
C HIS A 423 15.19 -12.66 10.44
N GLN A 424 15.60 -11.50 10.97
CA GLN A 424 16.32 -11.40 12.24
C GLN A 424 15.48 -11.86 13.43
N LEU A 425 14.21 -11.43 13.46
CA LEU A 425 13.27 -11.90 14.46
C LEU A 425 13.07 -13.42 14.37
N ALA A 426 12.91 -13.95 13.16
CA ALA A 426 12.77 -15.40 12.97
C ALA A 426 13.99 -16.21 13.44
N LEU A 427 15.18 -15.60 13.44
CA LEU A 427 16.44 -16.21 13.87
C LEU A 427 16.78 -15.98 15.36
N ASP A 428 15.92 -15.29 16.10
CA ASP A 428 16.21 -14.79 17.45
C ASP A 428 17.56 -14.06 17.55
N ASP A 429 17.84 -13.21 16.55
CA ASP A 429 19.10 -12.47 16.43
C ASP A 429 19.29 -11.48 17.60
N SER A 430 20.45 -11.53 18.25
CA SER A 430 20.79 -10.67 19.39
C SER A 430 20.80 -9.18 19.06
N ASP A 431 21.10 -8.82 17.81
CA ASP A 431 21.21 -7.43 17.37
C ASP A 431 19.85 -6.83 16.97
N PHE A 432 18.76 -7.62 17.00
CA PHE A 432 17.44 -7.19 16.54
C PHE A 432 16.98 -5.88 17.20
N ILE A 433 17.11 -5.78 18.53
CA ILE A 433 16.69 -4.59 19.29
C ILE A 433 17.53 -3.36 18.92
N GLU A 434 18.85 -3.51 18.80
CA GLU A 434 19.73 -2.40 18.41
C GLU A 434 19.40 -1.88 17.00
N ARG A 435 19.01 -2.78 16.10
CA ARG A 435 18.56 -2.40 14.76
C ARG A 435 17.23 -1.68 14.78
N ILE A 436 16.25 -2.14 15.55
CA ILE A 436 14.98 -1.42 15.73
C ILE A 436 15.23 0.00 16.24
N GLU A 437 16.06 0.17 17.27
CA GLU A 437 16.39 1.48 17.85
C GLU A 437 16.93 2.46 16.82
N LYS A 438 17.80 2.00 15.92
CA LYS A 438 18.39 2.84 14.88
C LYS A 438 17.42 3.16 13.73
N GLN A 439 16.38 2.34 13.53
CA GLN A 439 15.61 2.37 12.29
C GLN A 439 14.13 2.73 12.42
N VAL A 440 13.56 2.62 13.62
CA VAL A 440 12.12 2.79 13.83
C VAL A 440 11.62 4.17 13.41
N ASP A 441 12.36 5.24 13.72
CA ASP A 441 11.90 6.62 13.45
C ASP A 441 11.79 6.92 11.95
N HIS A 442 12.57 6.26 11.10
CA HIS A 442 12.47 6.41 9.65
C HIS A 442 11.56 5.38 8.99
N LEU A 443 11.43 4.19 9.57
CA LEU A 443 10.58 3.14 9.03
C LEU A 443 9.11 3.36 9.35
N VAL A 444 8.77 3.85 10.56
CA VAL A 444 7.38 3.98 10.99
C VAL A 444 6.51 4.83 10.04
N PRO A 445 6.98 5.97 9.50
CA PRO A 445 6.19 6.76 8.55
C PRO A 445 5.80 6.02 7.26
N VAL A 446 6.59 5.02 6.84
CA VAL A 446 6.42 4.34 5.54
C VAL A 446 5.96 2.88 5.69
N GLN A 447 6.35 2.22 6.77
CA GLN A 447 6.18 0.79 7.03
C GLN A 447 5.63 0.53 8.44
N GLY A 448 4.92 1.49 9.03
CA GLY A 448 4.40 1.38 10.40
C GLY A 448 3.55 0.14 10.63
N ALA A 449 2.80 -0.32 9.62
CA ALA A 449 1.99 -1.53 9.68
C ALA A 449 2.86 -2.78 9.89
N ALA A 450 3.92 -2.93 9.09
CA ALA A 450 4.84 -4.06 9.16
C ALA A 450 5.65 -4.08 10.46
N ILE A 451 6.17 -2.94 10.91
CA ILE A 451 6.92 -2.85 12.17
C ILE A 451 6.04 -3.21 13.36
N ALA A 452 4.79 -2.73 13.38
CA ALA A 452 3.85 -3.08 14.45
C ALA A 452 3.64 -4.60 14.54
N VAL A 453 3.52 -5.29 13.40
CA VAL A 453 3.42 -6.76 13.36
C VAL A 453 4.72 -7.41 13.83
N ILE A 454 5.88 -6.95 13.37
CA ILE A 454 7.20 -7.50 13.75
C ILE A 454 7.42 -7.36 15.26
N LEU A 455 7.17 -6.18 15.84
CA LEU A 455 7.32 -5.96 17.29
C LEU A 455 6.30 -6.76 18.10
N ASN A 456 5.06 -6.89 17.63
CA ASN A 456 4.08 -7.75 18.30
C ASN A 456 4.55 -9.21 18.34
N ARG A 457 5.07 -9.74 17.23
CA ARG A 457 5.64 -11.09 17.17
C ARG A 457 6.89 -11.24 18.06
N ALA A 458 7.71 -10.21 18.16
CA ALA A 458 8.86 -10.20 19.07
C ALA A 458 8.41 -10.27 20.53
N LEU A 459 7.35 -9.55 20.89
CA LEU A 459 6.74 -9.61 22.22
C LEU A 459 6.05 -10.96 22.48
N ASP A 460 5.46 -11.62 21.48
CA ASP A 460 4.93 -12.98 21.64
C ASP A 460 6.05 -13.98 22.01
N GLN A 461 7.27 -13.78 21.51
CA GLN A 461 8.44 -14.60 21.85
C GLN A 461 9.08 -14.21 23.19
N LYS A 462 9.13 -12.90 23.50
CA LYS A 462 9.76 -12.33 24.71
C LYS A 462 8.82 -11.32 25.39
N PRO A 463 7.78 -11.79 26.10
CA PRO A 463 6.75 -10.90 26.66
C PRO A 463 7.27 -9.94 27.74
N GLU A 464 8.34 -10.30 28.44
CA GLU A 464 8.87 -9.53 29.58
C GLU A 464 9.97 -8.53 29.16
N ASP A 465 10.29 -8.41 27.87
CA ASP A 465 11.35 -7.51 27.40
C ASP A 465 10.87 -6.05 27.37
N GLU A 466 11.28 -5.28 28.37
CA GLU A 466 10.89 -3.87 28.52
C GLU A 466 11.34 -2.99 27.33
N ARG A 467 12.43 -3.32 26.64
CA ARG A 467 12.89 -2.56 25.47
C ARG A 467 11.98 -2.82 24.27
N LEU A 468 11.54 -4.06 24.08
CA LEU A 468 10.54 -4.37 23.05
C LEU A 468 9.22 -3.66 23.33
N HIS A 469 8.78 -3.63 24.60
CA HIS A 469 7.61 -2.86 25.01
C HIS A 469 7.79 -1.36 24.75
N TYR A 470 8.96 -0.80 25.04
CA TYR A 470 9.25 0.60 24.76
C TYR A 470 9.09 0.95 23.28
N TRP A 471 9.72 0.17 22.39
CA TRP A 471 9.62 0.42 20.95
C TRP A 471 8.22 0.14 20.39
N ALA A 472 7.55 -0.91 20.86
CA ALA A 472 6.16 -1.20 20.47
C ALA A 472 5.21 -0.06 20.91
N GLY A 473 5.41 0.48 22.12
CA GLY A 473 4.71 1.65 22.62
C GLY A 473 4.96 2.89 21.76
N LYS A 474 6.21 3.16 21.39
CA LYS A 474 6.56 4.28 20.51
C LYS A 474 5.89 4.17 19.13
N VAL A 475 5.89 2.98 18.52
CA VAL A 475 5.20 2.71 17.26
C VAL A 475 3.69 2.90 17.40
N ALA A 476 3.08 2.40 18.48
CA ALA A 476 1.66 2.57 18.75
C ALA A 476 1.28 4.06 18.91
N LEU A 477 2.09 4.86 19.62
CA LEU A 477 1.87 6.31 19.76
C LEU A 477 1.96 7.03 18.41
N HIS A 478 2.96 6.72 17.58
CA HIS A 478 3.06 7.31 16.24
C HIS A 478 1.84 6.95 15.36
N ARG A 479 1.32 5.73 15.49
CA ARG A 479 0.10 5.26 14.83
C ARG A 479 -1.20 5.72 15.49
N HIS A 480 -1.11 6.49 16.59
CA HIS A 480 -2.26 7.01 17.37
C HIS A 480 -3.12 5.94 18.04
N GLU A 481 -2.54 4.77 18.29
CA GLU A 481 -3.19 3.63 18.90
C GLU A 481 -3.02 3.68 20.43
N ILE A 482 -3.64 4.68 21.06
CA ILE A 482 -3.43 5.01 22.49
C ILE A 482 -3.63 3.81 23.41
N LYS A 483 -4.65 2.99 23.17
CA LYS A 483 -4.91 1.78 23.98
C LYS A 483 -3.77 0.75 23.90
N GLN A 484 -3.16 0.60 22.72
CA GLN A 484 -1.99 -0.29 22.54
C GLN A 484 -0.77 0.28 23.28
N ALA A 485 -0.54 1.59 23.16
CA ALA A 485 0.53 2.26 23.88
C ALA A 485 0.37 2.14 25.41
N GLU A 486 -0.84 2.29 25.95
CA GLU A 486 -1.13 2.11 27.38
C GLU A 486 -0.77 0.72 27.89
N SER A 487 -1.11 -0.32 27.12
CA SER A 487 -0.76 -1.70 27.44
C SER A 487 0.76 -1.88 27.56
N HIS A 488 1.51 -1.34 26.60
CA HIS A 488 2.97 -1.43 26.62
C HIS A 488 3.62 -0.58 27.73
N ILE A 489 3.12 0.64 27.98
CA ILE A 489 3.58 1.49 29.08
C ILE A 489 3.39 0.78 30.42
N ALA A 490 2.28 0.05 30.59
CA ALA A 490 2.01 -0.70 31.82
C ALA A 490 3.06 -1.77 32.10
N SER A 491 3.63 -2.36 31.05
CA SER A 491 4.64 -3.44 31.12
C SER A 491 6.10 -2.96 31.29
N ILE A 492 6.37 -1.66 31.38
CA ILE A 492 7.73 -1.10 31.51
C ILE A 492 7.98 -0.66 32.96
N ASN A 493 8.98 -1.23 33.64
CA ASN A 493 9.35 -0.81 35.00
C ASN A 493 10.43 0.28 35.00
N ASP A 494 11.27 0.35 33.96
CA ASP A 494 12.24 1.43 33.81
C ASP A 494 11.54 2.79 33.73
N GLN A 495 11.77 3.62 34.75
CA GLN A 495 11.10 4.92 34.89
C GLN A 495 11.42 5.88 33.73
N SER A 496 12.63 5.82 33.16
CA SER A 496 13.03 6.71 32.07
C SER A 496 12.27 6.38 30.79
N LEU A 497 12.21 5.10 30.42
CA LEU A 497 11.49 4.64 29.24
C LEU A 497 9.98 4.88 29.39
N ARG A 498 9.44 4.59 30.58
CA ARG A 498 8.03 4.79 30.90
C ARG A 498 7.64 6.27 30.82
N SER A 499 8.41 7.16 31.45
CA SER A 499 8.12 8.59 31.45
C SER A 499 8.21 9.23 30.07
N ASP A 500 9.10 8.76 29.19
CA ASP A 500 9.14 9.21 27.79
C ASP A 500 7.84 8.88 27.03
N LEU A 501 7.37 7.63 27.13
CA LEU A 501 6.11 7.24 26.49
C LEU A 501 4.89 7.92 27.13
N GLU A 502 4.85 8.09 28.45
CA GLU A 502 3.79 8.82 29.15
C GLU A 502 3.74 10.30 28.72
N TYR A 503 4.91 10.92 28.53
CA TYR A 503 4.99 12.29 28.00
C TYR A 503 4.43 12.38 26.58
N GLN A 504 4.86 11.49 25.67
CA GLN A 504 4.37 11.45 24.30
C GLN A 504 2.86 11.15 24.24
N LYS A 505 2.36 10.25 25.09
CA LYS A 505 0.93 9.99 25.24
C LYS A 505 0.17 11.23 25.70
N ALA A 506 0.65 11.93 26.73
CA ALA A 506 0.02 13.14 27.24
C ALA A 506 -0.11 14.24 26.17
N LEU A 507 0.91 14.38 25.31
CA LEU A 507 0.83 15.24 24.13
C LEU A 507 -0.28 14.79 23.17
N LEU A 508 -0.32 13.51 22.80
CA LEU A 508 -1.36 13.03 21.88
C LEU A 508 -2.79 13.18 22.41
N GLU A 509 -2.98 13.03 23.72
CA GLU A 509 -4.27 13.23 24.39
C GLU A 509 -4.64 14.71 24.58
N GLY A 510 -3.68 15.64 24.39
CA GLY A 510 -3.86 17.06 24.68
C GLY A 510 -3.99 17.38 26.16
N ASN A 511 -3.39 16.55 27.03
CA ASN A 511 -3.36 16.74 28.47
C ASN A 511 -2.22 17.70 28.85
N GLU A 512 -2.44 19.00 28.60
CA GLU A 512 -1.48 20.10 28.82
C GLU A 512 -0.89 20.08 30.25
N ALA A 513 -1.72 19.89 31.27
CA ALA A 513 -1.25 19.88 32.65
C ALA A 513 -0.31 18.70 32.94
N ALA A 514 -0.51 17.55 32.30
CA ALA A 514 0.38 16.40 32.46
C ALA A 514 1.66 16.59 31.62
N SER A 515 1.54 17.08 30.38
CA SER A 515 2.71 17.31 29.52
C SER A 515 3.64 18.38 30.09
N GLU A 516 3.12 19.47 30.66
CA GLU A 516 3.92 20.50 31.34
C GLU A 516 4.65 19.93 32.57
N ARG A 517 3.96 19.19 33.44
CA ARG A 517 4.61 18.58 34.61
C ARG A 517 5.72 17.61 34.21
N LEU A 518 5.49 16.78 33.20
CA LEU A 518 6.50 15.84 32.70
C LEU A 518 7.66 16.58 32.04
N LEU A 519 7.38 17.66 31.31
CA LEU A 519 8.41 18.53 30.72
C LEU A 519 9.29 19.18 31.79
N ASP A 520 8.70 19.71 32.86
CA ASP A 520 9.42 20.31 33.97
C ASP A 520 10.30 19.30 34.70
N GLN A 521 9.83 18.06 34.85
CA GLN A 521 10.62 16.96 35.41
C GLN A 521 11.84 16.64 34.52
N VAL A 522 11.65 16.63 33.20
CA VAL A 522 12.74 16.44 32.23
C VAL A 522 13.76 17.58 32.31
N ILE A 523 13.30 18.83 32.39
CA ILE A 523 14.18 20.01 32.47
C ILE A 523 14.95 20.05 33.79
N ALA A 524 14.32 19.73 34.92
CA ALA A 524 14.94 19.80 36.24
C ALA A 524 16.15 18.85 36.40
N GLY A 525 16.19 17.74 35.65
CA GLY A 525 17.30 16.81 35.61
C GLY A 525 18.26 16.95 34.41
N ALA A 526 17.99 17.91 33.50
CA ALA A 526 18.69 18.04 32.24
C ALA A 526 20.00 18.85 32.33
N SER A 527 20.92 18.59 31.39
CA SER A 527 22.06 19.48 31.15
C SER A 527 21.61 20.82 30.54
N ASP A 528 22.41 21.88 30.67
CA ASP A 528 22.14 23.21 30.06
C ASP A 528 21.76 23.12 28.57
N ILE A 529 22.40 22.21 27.82
CA ILE A 529 22.14 22.00 26.38
C ILE A 529 20.75 21.40 26.18
N VAL A 530 20.42 20.36 26.95
CA VAL A 530 19.13 19.67 26.85
C VAL A 530 18.01 20.61 27.28
N ALA A 531 18.18 21.33 28.39
CA ALA A 531 17.23 22.33 28.87
C ALA A 531 16.97 23.44 27.83
N ALA A 532 18.03 24.04 27.27
CA ALA A 532 17.90 25.06 26.23
C ALA A 532 17.21 24.55 24.97
N ARG A 533 17.56 23.33 24.51
CA ARG A 533 16.93 22.68 23.35
C ARG A 533 15.44 22.41 23.59
N THR A 534 15.10 21.93 24.78
CA THR A 534 13.73 21.63 25.18
C THR A 534 12.88 22.91 25.24
N LEU A 535 13.39 23.99 25.84
CA LEU A 535 12.68 25.28 25.89
C LEU A 535 12.54 25.91 24.50
N LEU A 536 13.56 25.82 23.64
CA LEU A 536 13.44 26.25 22.23
C LEU A 536 12.34 25.46 21.51
N SER A 537 12.29 24.14 21.68
CA SER A 537 11.25 23.30 21.09
C SER A 537 9.86 23.66 21.60
N ALA A 538 9.71 23.94 22.90
CA ALA A 538 8.47 24.38 23.52
C ALA A 538 8.02 25.74 22.95
N ALA A 539 8.93 26.71 22.83
CA ALA A 539 8.64 28.01 22.23
C ALA A 539 8.19 27.91 20.77
N VAL A 540 8.86 27.08 19.95
CA VAL A 540 8.42 26.81 18.57
C VAL A 540 7.05 26.12 18.56
N SER A 541 6.80 25.17 19.47
CA SER A 541 5.49 24.53 19.59
C SER A 541 4.38 25.53 19.88
N ARG A 542 4.61 26.45 20.82
CA ARG A 542 3.64 27.48 21.19
C ARG A 542 3.37 28.47 20.05
N LEU A 543 4.40 28.83 19.30
CA LEU A 543 4.32 29.74 18.15
C LEU A 543 3.49 29.15 16.99
N GLU A 544 3.62 27.86 16.76
CA GLU A 544 2.95 27.13 15.68
C GLU A 544 1.61 26.52 16.11
N ASP A 545 1.23 26.58 17.40
CA ASP A 545 -0.04 26.06 17.94
C ASP A 545 -1.23 26.99 17.64
N ARG A 546 -1.49 27.19 16.35
CA ARG A 546 -2.59 28.02 15.84
C ARG A 546 -2.99 27.60 14.42
N LEU A 547 -4.19 27.99 14.02
CA LEU A 547 -4.59 27.93 12.61
C LEU A 547 -4.25 29.25 11.92
N PHE A 548 -4.03 29.20 10.61
CA PHE A 548 -3.64 30.39 9.84
C PHE A 548 -4.71 31.49 9.82
N ASP A 549 -5.97 31.15 10.07
CA ASP A 549 -7.14 32.04 10.03
C ASP A 549 -7.66 32.43 11.42
N GLU A 550 -6.83 32.32 12.46
CA GLU A 550 -7.13 32.73 13.84
C GLU A 550 -6.45 34.06 14.23
N SER A 551 -7.08 34.79 15.16
CA SER A 551 -6.48 36.00 15.76
C SER A 551 -5.27 35.64 16.63
N THR A 552 -4.22 36.47 16.56
CA THR A 552 -2.92 36.26 17.20
C THR A 552 -2.78 36.92 18.58
N GLU A 553 -3.82 37.60 19.09
CA GLU A 553 -3.73 38.51 20.25
C GLU A 553 -3.38 37.82 21.59
N GLN A 554 -3.57 36.51 21.72
CA GLN A 554 -3.47 35.79 23.01
C GLN A 554 -2.15 35.01 23.23
N ILE A 555 -1.23 35.05 22.26
CA ILE A 555 -0.04 34.18 22.22
C ILE A 555 1.22 34.86 22.78
N SER A 556 1.28 36.20 22.76
CA SER A 556 2.52 36.95 23.01
C SER A 556 3.03 36.78 24.45
N SER A 557 2.17 36.81 25.48
CA SER A 557 2.59 36.79 26.90
C SER A 557 3.38 35.53 27.28
N ASP A 558 2.83 34.36 27.01
CA ASP A 558 3.41 33.08 27.43
C ASP A 558 4.70 32.78 26.66
N LEU A 559 4.73 33.17 25.38
CA LEU A 559 5.91 32.98 24.54
C LEU A 559 7.07 33.88 25.00
N HIS A 560 6.79 35.10 25.47
CA HIS A 560 7.80 35.95 26.12
C HIS A 560 8.37 35.29 27.38
N GLU A 561 7.54 34.64 28.21
CA GLU A 561 8.02 33.92 29.41
C GLU A 561 8.98 32.77 29.05
N ILE A 562 8.60 31.91 28.10
CA ILE A 562 9.44 30.79 27.66
C ILE A 562 10.75 31.32 27.07
N VAL A 563 10.69 32.32 26.18
CA VAL A 563 11.88 32.89 25.52
C VAL A 563 12.84 33.52 26.53
N ASN A 564 12.31 34.17 27.58
CA ASN A 564 13.13 34.74 28.65
C ASN A 564 13.78 33.69 29.56
N ALA A 565 13.20 32.49 29.66
CA ALA A 565 13.78 31.37 30.41
C ALA A 565 14.93 30.66 29.66
N ILE A 566 15.08 30.86 28.35
CA ILE A 566 16.11 30.20 27.54
C ILE A 566 17.50 30.74 27.89
N THR A 567 18.32 29.89 28.51
CA THR A 567 19.74 30.18 28.74
C THR A 567 20.59 29.43 27.71
N LEU A 568 21.24 30.16 26.80
CA LEU A 568 22.09 29.53 25.77
C LEU A 568 23.35 28.90 26.39
N PRO A 569 23.76 27.70 25.93
CA PRO A 569 24.93 27.03 26.45
C PRO A 569 26.23 27.82 26.19
N LYS A 570 27.26 27.51 26.97
CA LYS A 570 28.60 28.13 26.85
C LYS A 570 29.42 27.59 25.68
N GLN A 571 29.15 26.35 25.26
CA GLN A 571 29.85 25.68 24.17
C GLN A 571 29.46 26.31 22.83
N GLN A 572 30.46 26.79 22.09
CA GLN A 572 30.24 27.64 20.91
C GLN A 572 29.42 26.95 19.81
N GLU A 573 29.65 25.67 19.57
CA GLU A 573 28.96 24.86 18.55
C GLU A 573 27.43 24.86 18.74
N TYR A 574 26.96 24.49 19.95
CA TYR A 574 25.53 24.49 20.28
C TYR A 574 24.96 25.91 20.39
N ARG A 575 25.77 26.85 20.92
CA ARG A 575 25.36 28.24 21.10
C ARG A 575 25.00 28.90 19.77
N SER A 576 25.80 28.70 18.71
CA SER A 576 25.52 29.29 17.40
C SER A 576 24.24 28.77 16.79
N ALA A 577 24.01 27.45 16.80
CA ALA A 577 22.81 26.84 16.24
C ALA A 577 21.54 27.29 17.01
N MET A 578 21.59 27.27 18.34
CA MET A 578 20.49 27.70 19.20
C MET A 578 20.20 29.21 19.09
N MET A 579 21.22 30.04 18.83
CA MET A 579 21.03 31.48 18.61
C MET A 579 20.22 31.75 17.34
N VAL A 580 20.46 31.01 16.25
CA VAL A 580 19.66 31.14 15.03
C VAL A 580 18.20 30.78 15.30
N SER A 581 17.93 29.66 15.99
CA SER A 581 16.57 29.28 16.38
C SER A 581 15.91 30.33 17.28
N LEU A 582 16.64 30.89 18.25
CA LEU A 582 16.15 31.95 19.11
C LEU A 582 15.81 33.22 18.31
N SER A 583 16.65 33.60 17.35
CA SER A 583 16.38 34.75 16.46
C SER A 583 15.14 34.52 15.58
N MET A 584 14.84 33.29 15.14
CA MET A 584 13.58 32.97 14.45
C MET A 584 12.37 33.25 15.33
N ILE A 585 12.41 32.75 16.56
CA ILE A 585 11.31 32.90 17.52
C ILE A 585 11.13 34.38 17.85
N GLN A 586 12.23 35.12 18.06
CA GLN A 586 12.20 36.56 18.29
C GLN A 586 11.69 37.36 17.08
N HIS A 587 12.01 36.94 15.86
CA HIS A 587 11.48 37.56 14.64
C HIS A 587 9.96 37.37 14.56
N ALA A 588 9.47 36.16 14.79
CA ALA A 588 8.03 35.89 14.81
C ALA A 588 7.30 36.63 15.95
N LEU A 589 7.89 36.69 17.15
CA LEU A 589 7.40 37.54 18.23
C LEU A 589 7.29 39.01 17.81
N ALA A 590 8.28 39.53 17.08
CA ALA A 590 8.22 40.90 16.57
C ALA A 590 7.10 41.11 15.53
N LEU A 591 6.72 40.06 14.79
CA LEU A 591 5.52 40.12 13.92
C LEU A 591 4.24 40.16 14.76
N PHE A 592 4.12 39.31 15.78
CA PHE A 592 2.95 39.30 16.68
C PHE A 592 2.80 40.58 17.51
N ASP A 593 3.92 41.19 17.92
CA ASP A 593 3.95 42.47 18.64
C ASP A 593 3.71 43.67 17.69
N GLU A 594 3.39 43.43 16.40
CA GLU A 594 3.19 44.46 15.37
C GLU A 594 4.36 45.45 15.26
N SER A 595 5.59 44.94 15.37
CA SER A 595 6.83 45.72 15.42
C SER A 595 7.71 45.52 14.17
N PRO A 596 7.41 46.20 13.03
CA PRO A 596 8.16 46.03 11.79
C PRO A 596 9.63 46.44 11.94
N LYS A 597 9.92 47.41 12.82
CA LYS A 597 11.28 47.86 13.13
C LYS A 597 12.10 46.75 13.78
N ARG A 598 11.59 46.12 14.83
CA ARG A 598 12.26 45.03 15.55
C ARG A 598 12.46 43.82 14.63
N ALA A 599 11.45 43.47 13.84
CA ALA A 599 11.57 42.39 12.86
C ALA A 599 12.67 42.67 11.82
N LYS A 600 12.83 43.92 11.37
CA LYS A 600 13.88 44.33 10.43
C LYS A 600 15.28 44.29 11.07
N GLU A 601 15.41 44.74 12.32
CA GLU A 601 16.67 44.70 13.07
C GLU A 601 17.19 43.26 13.24
N ILE A 602 16.31 42.31 13.58
CA ILE A 602 16.67 40.89 13.73
C ILE A 602 17.14 40.30 12.38
N ARG A 603 16.44 40.59 11.28
CA ARG A 603 16.86 40.14 9.94
C ARG A 603 18.20 40.75 9.53
N GLY A 604 18.42 42.04 9.82
CA GLY A 604 19.70 42.71 9.56
C GLY A 604 20.86 42.10 10.34
N ALA A 605 20.62 41.73 11.61
CA ALA A 605 21.62 41.03 12.41
C ALA A 605 21.96 39.65 11.81
N LEU A 606 20.96 38.87 11.40
CA LEU A 606 21.18 37.58 10.73
C LEU A 606 21.92 37.75 9.40
N ALA A 607 21.51 38.71 8.57
CA ALA A 607 22.15 39.02 7.28
C ALA A 607 23.61 39.46 7.44
N SER A 608 23.95 40.15 8.54
CA SER A 608 25.34 40.54 8.83
C SER A 608 26.27 39.37 9.16
N ILE A 609 25.69 38.24 9.57
CA ILE A 609 26.42 37.00 9.88
C ILE A 609 26.54 36.12 8.63
N SER A 610 25.51 36.08 7.78
CA SER A 610 25.52 35.36 6.50
C SER A 610 25.51 36.31 5.30
N SER A 611 24.34 36.58 4.70
CA SER A 611 24.15 37.57 3.64
C SER A 611 22.66 37.92 3.47
N GLU A 612 22.36 39.01 2.76
CA GLU A 612 20.97 39.32 2.37
C GLU A 612 20.38 38.33 1.36
N GLN A 613 21.23 37.60 0.63
CA GLN A 613 20.83 36.56 -0.33
C GLN A 613 20.69 35.18 0.30
N ASP A 614 20.91 35.06 1.61
CA ASP A 614 20.72 33.81 2.33
C ASP A 614 19.24 33.38 2.23
N PRO A 615 18.93 32.16 1.73
CA PRO A 615 17.55 31.69 1.56
C PRO A 615 16.70 31.78 2.82
N PHE A 616 17.33 31.65 4.00
CA PHE A 616 16.67 31.76 5.28
C PHE A 616 16.37 33.22 5.68
N VAL A 617 17.26 34.16 5.37
CA VAL A 617 16.99 35.60 5.56
C VAL A 617 15.87 36.06 4.62
N GLN A 618 15.88 35.61 3.37
CA GLN A 618 14.82 35.87 2.39
C GLN A 618 13.46 35.31 2.85
N LEU A 619 13.44 34.09 3.42
CA LEU A 619 12.24 33.50 4.03
C LEU A 619 11.65 34.41 5.13
N LEU A 620 12.47 34.90 6.06
CA LEU A 620 12.01 35.79 7.13
C LEU A 620 11.53 37.15 6.60
N GLN A 621 12.15 37.64 5.52
CA GLN A 621 11.72 38.85 4.84
C GLN A 621 10.35 38.66 4.19
N LEU A 622 10.14 37.56 3.46
CA LEU A 622 8.86 37.25 2.84
C LEU A 622 7.75 37.07 3.87
N LYS A 623 8.01 36.37 4.99
CA LYS A 623 7.04 36.25 6.10
C LYS A 623 6.63 37.62 6.66
N ALA A 624 7.58 38.55 6.79
CA ALA A 624 7.26 39.91 7.22
C ALA A 624 6.47 40.69 6.15
N MET A 625 6.73 40.45 4.85
CA MET A 625 5.94 41.04 3.76
C MET A 625 4.50 40.53 3.77
N PHE A 626 4.27 39.24 3.99
CA PHE A 626 2.93 38.68 4.14
C PHE A 626 2.19 39.28 5.34
N HIS A 627 2.86 39.37 6.51
CA HIS A 627 2.25 39.87 7.74
C HIS A 627 1.87 41.35 7.67
N PHE A 628 2.76 42.20 7.13
CA PHE A 628 2.55 43.64 7.03
C PHE A 628 2.02 44.10 5.66
N HIS A 629 1.43 43.19 4.87
CA HIS A 629 0.93 43.50 3.54
C HIS A 629 -0.19 44.56 3.59
N ALA A 630 -0.15 45.50 2.65
CA ALA A 630 -1.21 46.48 2.40
C ALA A 630 -1.77 46.29 0.98
N SER A 631 -3.06 46.56 0.80
CA SER A 631 -3.90 46.15 -0.35
C SER A 631 -3.38 46.51 -1.76
N ASP A 632 -2.47 47.46 -1.90
CA ASP A 632 -2.11 48.06 -3.20
C ASP A 632 -0.95 47.34 -3.93
N SER A 633 -0.44 46.20 -3.45
CA SER A 633 0.81 45.60 -3.97
C SER A 633 0.87 44.07 -4.11
N LEU A 634 -0.27 43.39 -4.21
CA LEU A 634 -0.34 41.92 -4.19
C LEU A 634 0.54 41.25 -5.28
N GLU A 635 0.53 41.75 -6.51
CA GLU A 635 1.32 41.19 -7.63
C GLU A 635 2.82 41.17 -7.36
N ALA A 636 3.36 42.22 -6.72
CA ALA A 636 4.76 42.29 -6.36
C ALA A 636 5.12 41.26 -5.27
N VAL A 637 4.22 41.06 -4.30
CA VAL A 637 4.38 40.06 -3.23
C VAL A 637 4.32 38.64 -3.79
N MET A 638 3.41 38.36 -4.73
CA MET A 638 3.30 37.07 -5.41
C MET A 638 4.59 36.71 -6.15
N LYS A 639 5.12 37.65 -6.93
CA LYS A 639 6.38 37.46 -7.67
C LYS A 639 7.57 37.22 -6.74
N GLU A 640 7.65 37.96 -5.64
CA GLU A 640 8.69 37.73 -4.63
C GLU A 640 8.54 36.36 -3.95
N ALA A 641 7.31 35.95 -3.66
CA ALA A 641 7.03 34.65 -3.05
C ALA A 641 7.54 33.49 -3.91
N GLU A 642 7.24 33.51 -5.21
CA GLU A 642 7.72 32.49 -6.16
C GLU A 642 9.25 32.44 -6.22
N TYR A 643 9.90 33.61 -6.30
CA TYR A 643 11.35 33.70 -6.32
C TYR A 643 11.98 33.10 -5.05
N VAL A 644 11.49 33.49 -3.86
CA VAL A 644 12.04 33.02 -2.58
C VAL A 644 11.75 31.54 -2.34
N ILE A 645 10.62 31.02 -2.80
CA ILE A 645 10.31 29.58 -2.78
C ILE A 645 11.36 28.81 -3.57
N GLU A 646 11.68 29.24 -4.78
CA GLU A 646 12.67 28.55 -5.60
C GLU A 646 14.10 28.63 -5.04
N CYS A 647 14.42 29.68 -4.28
CA CYS A 647 15.70 29.82 -3.58
C CYS A 647 15.88 28.85 -2.40
N GLN A 648 14.82 28.20 -1.90
CA GLN A 648 14.95 27.30 -0.75
C GLN A 648 15.75 26.03 -1.10
N THR A 649 16.54 25.56 -0.15
CA THR A 649 17.55 24.51 -0.37
C THR A 649 17.01 23.08 -0.30
N THR A 650 15.82 22.85 0.28
CA THR A 650 15.22 21.51 0.40
C THR A 650 13.76 21.51 -0.03
N ASN A 651 13.28 20.37 -0.53
CA ASN A 651 11.88 20.20 -0.93
C ASN A 651 10.91 20.45 0.22
N PHE A 652 11.29 20.09 1.46
CA PHE A 652 10.48 20.38 2.64
C PHE A 652 10.30 21.89 2.84
N HIS A 653 11.40 22.68 2.82
CA HIS A 653 11.32 24.12 2.98
C HIS A 653 10.57 24.80 1.82
N LYS A 654 10.80 24.35 0.57
CA LYS A 654 10.04 24.79 -0.60
C LYS A 654 8.53 24.61 -0.38
N SER A 655 8.13 23.41 0.02
CA SER A 655 6.71 23.09 0.22
C SER A 655 6.09 23.79 1.42
N ALA A 656 6.81 23.88 2.54
CA ALA A 656 6.35 24.60 3.73
C ALA A 656 6.18 26.11 3.48
N LEU A 657 7.05 26.71 2.66
CA LEU A 657 6.90 28.10 2.25
C LEU A 657 5.75 28.28 1.25
N ARG A 658 5.62 27.37 0.27
CA ARG A 658 4.47 27.38 -0.66
C ARG A 658 3.13 27.22 0.07
N MET A 659 3.08 26.39 1.12
CA MET A 659 1.92 26.29 2.01
C MET A 659 1.61 27.64 2.67
N THR A 660 2.64 28.31 3.21
CA THR A 660 2.49 29.62 3.86
C THR A 660 2.00 30.69 2.86
N TYR A 661 2.46 30.60 1.61
CA TYR A 661 1.99 31.46 0.52
C TYR A 661 0.52 31.20 0.16
N ALA A 662 0.09 29.94 0.06
CA ALA A 662 -1.31 29.59 -0.15
C ALA A 662 -2.22 30.10 0.99
N GLU A 663 -1.77 29.97 2.24
CA GLU A 663 -2.50 30.49 3.42
C GLU A 663 -2.63 32.01 3.39
N PHE A 664 -1.57 32.72 2.99
CA PHE A 664 -1.60 34.17 2.82
C PHE A 664 -2.60 34.58 1.74
N LEU A 665 -2.56 33.92 0.58
CA LEU A 665 -3.49 34.18 -0.52
C LEU A 665 -4.93 33.87 -0.15
N TRP A 666 -5.19 32.96 0.78
CA TRP A 666 -6.55 32.57 1.16
C TRP A 666 -7.47 33.75 1.54
N SER A 667 -6.91 34.82 2.12
CA SER A 667 -7.65 36.05 2.46
C SER A 667 -7.51 37.19 1.43
N HIS A 668 -6.70 37.02 0.39
CA HIS A 668 -6.35 38.07 -0.58
C HIS A 668 -6.78 37.73 -2.02
N ASP A 669 -6.59 36.48 -2.45
CA ASP A 669 -7.02 35.93 -3.73
C ASP A 669 -7.31 34.42 -3.57
N LEU A 670 -8.59 34.07 -3.47
CA LEU A 670 -9.02 32.69 -3.23
C LEU A 670 -8.72 31.74 -4.41
N GLU A 671 -8.81 32.23 -5.64
CA GLU A 671 -8.59 31.38 -6.81
C GLU A 671 -7.11 31.08 -6.97
N GLU A 672 -6.24 32.08 -6.77
CA GLU A 672 -4.80 31.86 -6.75
C GLU A 672 -4.38 30.99 -5.56
N ALA A 673 -5.00 31.15 -4.38
CA ALA A 673 -4.72 30.29 -3.22
C ALA A 673 -4.96 28.80 -3.52
N LYS A 674 -6.04 28.46 -4.22
CA LYS A 674 -6.34 27.09 -4.66
C LYS A 674 -5.29 26.61 -5.67
N SER A 675 -4.98 27.42 -6.68
CA SER A 675 -3.95 27.13 -7.68
C SER A 675 -2.59 26.83 -7.04
N VAL A 676 -2.15 27.65 -6.09
CA VAL A 676 -0.90 27.43 -5.36
C VAL A 676 -0.97 26.16 -4.51
N PHE A 677 -2.10 25.90 -3.84
CA PHE A 677 -2.29 24.72 -3.00
C PHE A 677 -2.20 23.40 -3.79
N GLU A 678 -2.68 23.36 -5.03
CA GLU A 678 -2.52 22.19 -5.92
C GLU A 678 -1.06 21.80 -6.14
N HIS A 679 -0.14 22.76 -6.07
CA HIS A 679 1.30 22.57 -6.23
C HIS A 679 2.05 22.34 -4.90
N VAL A 680 1.33 22.29 -3.78
CA VAL A 680 1.89 21.97 -2.46
C VAL A 680 2.03 20.45 -2.32
N ILE A 681 3.23 19.99 -1.93
CA ILE A 681 3.53 18.56 -1.86
C ILE A 681 2.64 17.88 -0.81
N ARG A 682 2.01 16.76 -1.15
CA ARG A 682 1.19 15.99 -0.21
C ARG A 682 2.02 15.49 0.99
N PRO A 683 1.46 15.45 2.21
CA PRO A 683 2.19 15.05 3.42
C PRO A 683 2.95 13.72 3.33
N ASP A 684 2.35 12.68 2.73
CA ASP A 684 2.98 11.35 2.62
C ASP A 684 4.20 11.32 1.66
N ARG A 685 4.34 12.32 0.79
CA ARG A 685 5.47 12.43 -0.14
C ARG A 685 6.64 13.22 0.45
N LEU A 686 6.46 13.83 1.62
CA LEU A 686 7.52 14.51 2.34
C LEU A 686 8.11 13.57 3.40
N LEU A 687 9.23 12.94 3.06
CA LEU A 687 9.99 12.06 3.94
C LEU A 687 10.80 12.84 4.99
N THR A 688 10.14 13.73 5.74
CA THR A 688 10.74 14.43 6.87
C THR A 688 10.15 13.86 8.16
N PRO A 689 10.94 13.27 9.06
CA PRO A 689 10.39 12.70 10.29
C PRO A 689 10.07 13.77 11.34
N GLY A 690 9.15 13.43 12.25
CA GLY A 690 8.91 14.16 13.48
C GLY A 690 7.93 15.32 13.41
N VAL A 691 7.97 16.17 14.44
CA VAL A 691 6.96 17.20 14.74
C VAL A 691 6.74 18.19 13.59
N ALA A 692 7.80 18.58 12.87
CA ALA A 692 7.69 19.53 11.76
C ALA A 692 6.81 18.99 10.61
N GLN A 693 6.91 17.70 10.31
CA GLN A 693 6.06 17.06 9.30
C GLN A 693 4.62 16.93 9.77
N GLN A 694 4.38 16.64 11.05
CA GLN A 694 3.03 16.59 11.59
C GLN A 694 2.35 17.98 11.53
N ARG A 695 3.06 19.07 11.81
CA ARG A 695 2.52 20.44 11.62
C ARG A 695 2.20 20.74 10.18
N TYR A 696 3.13 20.38 9.28
CA TYR A 696 2.92 20.52 7.84
C TYR A 696 1.67 19.75 7.38
N ALA A 697 1.53 18.50 7.81
CA ALA A 697 0.37 17.65 7.51
C ALA A 697 -0.93 18.26 8.06
N GLY A 698 -0.91 18.77 9.30
CA GLY A 698 -2.04 19.45 9.92
C GLY A 698 -2.51 20.67 9.12
N ARG A 699 -1.56 21.50 8.65
CA ARG A 699 -1.85 22.64 7.77
C ARG A 699 -2.41 22.21 6.42
N TRP A 700 -1.81 21.18 5.81
CA TRP A 700 -2.25 20.64 4.52
C TRP A 700 -3.69 20.12 4.60
N TRP A 701 -3.99 19.26 5.56
CA TRP A 701 -5.33 18.69 5.76
C TRP A 701 -6.36 19.76 6.12
N TYR A 702 -5.94 20.78 6.88
CA TYR A 702 -6.80 21.89 7.21
C TYR A 702 -7.16 22.74 5.99
N LEU A 703 -6.21 23.06 5.11
CA LEU A 703 -6.49 23.74 3.83
C LEU A 703 -7.31 22.85 2.89
N TYR A 704 -7.00 21.55 2.82
CA TYR A 704 -7.75 20.59 2.02
C TYR A 704 -9.24 20.55 2.43
N SER A 705 -9.52 20.63 3.74
CA SER A 705 -10.91 20.71 4.23
C SER A 705 -11.70 21.90 3.70
N LYS A 706 -11.01 22.98 3.31
CA LYS A 706 -11.61 24.19 2.77
C LYS A 706 -11.75 24.16 1.25
N THR A 707 -10.85 23.47 0.54
CA THR A 707 -10.90 23.31 -0.93
C THR A 707 -11.82 22.17 -1.37
N SER A 708 -12.04 21.17 -0.51
CA SER A 708 -12.84 19.98 -0.78
C SER A 708 -13.95 19.81 0.27
N PRO A 709 -15.05 20.57 0.17
CA PRO A 709 -16.13 20.58 1.17
C PRO A 709 -16.75 19.20 1.44
N GLU A 710 -16.82 18.35 0.42
CA GLU A 710 -17.32 16.97 0.50
C GLU A 710 -16.48 16.08 1.42
N HIS A 711 -15.19 16.38 1.56
CA HIS A 711 -14.24 15.67 2.43
C HIS A 711 -13.90 16.47 3.70
N ALA A 712 -14.57 17.59 3.95
CA ALA A 712 -14.17 18.54 5.00
C ALA A 712 -14.11 17.91 6.39
N LEU A 713 -15.11 17.11 6.79
CA LEU A 713 -15.14 16.49 8.11
C LEU A 713 -13.97 15.50 8.31
N MET A 714 -13.69 14.67 7.30
CA MET A 714 -12.56 13.74 7.31
C MET A 714 -11.24 14.51 7.39
N ALA A 715 -11.07 15.53 6.55
CA ALA A 715 -9.86 16.34 6.49
C ALA A 715 -9.61 17.08 7.81
N LEU A 716 -10.65 17.61 8.45
CA LEU A 716 -10.54 18.23 9.77
C LEU A 716 -10.21 17.21 10.87
N ARG A 717 -10.74 15.99 10.82
CA ARG A 717 -10.35 14.92 11.77
C ARG A 717 -8.85 14.66 11.67
N GLU A 718 -8.37 14.48 10.44
CA GLU A 718 -6.97 14.18 10.19
C GLU A 718 -6.06 15.37 10.53
N ALA A 719 -6.48 16.61 10.24
CA ALA A 719 -5.78 17.81 10.67
C ALA A 719 -5.67 17.89 12.20
N SER A 720 -6.79 17.65 12.92
CA SER A 720 -6.82 17.62 14.38
C SER A 720 -5.87 16.58 14.96
N ARG A 721 -5.77 15.41 14.33
CA ARG A 721 -4.82 14.35 14.68
C ARG A 721 -3.38 14.84 14.51
N CYS A 722 -3.02 15.33 13.33
CA CYS A 722 -1.68 15.82 13.02
C CYS A 722 -1.23 16.94 13.99
N TYR A 723 -2.10 17.91 14.29
CA TYR A 723 -1.78 18.96 15.25
C TYR A 723 -1.57 18.41 16.67
N ARG A 724 -2.33 17.39 17.10
CA ARG A 724 -2.07 16.72 18.40
C ARG A 724 -0.70 16.04 18.42
N SER A 725 -0.33 15.32 17.36
CA SER A 725 1.01 14.71 17.22
C SER A 725 2.14 15.73 17.25
N ALA A 726 1.85 16.96 16.81
CA ALA A 726 2.81 18.05 16.82
C ALA A 726 2.89 18.84 18.15
N GLY A 727 2.09 18.48 19.16
CA GLY A 727 1.96 19.25 20.40
C GLY A 727 1.20 20.57 20.26
N CYS A 728 0.38 20.70 19.21
CA CYS A 728 -0.43 21.89 18.91
C CYS A 728 -1.89 21.68 19.37
N HIS A 729 -2.13 21.80 20.68
CA HIS A 729 -3.42 21.48 21.29
C HIS A 729 -4.47 22.58 21.08
N SER A 730 -4.08 23.85 21.05
CA SER A 730 -4.98 24.96 20.77
C SER A 730 -5.57 24.85 19.36
N ALA A 731 -4.72 24.67 18.35
CA ALA A 731 -5.13 24.47 16.96
C ALA A 731 -6.07 23.27 16.82
N SER A 732 -5.72 22.15 17.45
CA SER A 732 -6.56 20.95 17.43
C SER A 732 -7.92 21.17 18.10
N ARG A 733 -7.98 21.85 19.26
CA ARG A 733 -9.23 22.21 19.96
C ARG A 733 -10.12 23.09 19.07
N THR A 734 -9.55 24.07 18.37
CA THR A 734 -10.35 24.88 17.45
C THR A 734 -10.86 24.06 16.28
N ILE A 735 -10.05 23.18 15.69
CA ILE A 735 -10.51 22.29 14.62
C ILE A 735 -11.68 21.42 15.11
N VAL A 736 -11.58 20.82 16.30
CA VAL A 736 -12.67 20.02 16.89
C VAL A 736 -13.93 20.86 17.08
N LYS A 737 -13.82 22.11 17.56
CA LYS A 737 -14.96 23.04 17.64
C LYS A 737 -15.57 23.33 16.27
N ARG A 738 -14.76 23.43 15.20
CA ARG A 738 -15.23 23.63 13.82
C ARG A 738 -15.92 22.38 13.27
N MET A 739 -15.38 21.20 13.54
CA MET A 739 -16.01 19.92 13.18
C MET A 739 -17.41 19.77 13.77
N HIS A 740 -17.60 20.15 15.04
CA HIS A 740 -18.92 20.13 15.69
C HIS A 740 -19.96 21.05 15.03
N ARG A 741 -19.54 22.01 14.19
CA ARG A 741 -20.47 22.86 13.42
C ARG A 741 -20.85 22.25 12.07
N LEU A 742 -20.15 21.20 11.63
CA LEU A 742 -20.40 20.47 10.38
C LEU A 742 -21.22 19.19 10.61
N LEU A 743 -21.27 18.70 11.85
CA LEU A 743 -22.16 17.63 12.33
C LEU A 743 -23.50 18.25 12.73
#